data_AF-A0A1Q9EP32-F1
#
_entry.id   AF-A0A1Q9EP32-F1
#
_cell.length_a   1.000
_cell.length_b   1.000
_cell.length_c   1.000
_cell.angle_alpha   90.00
_cell.angle_beta   90.00
_cell.angle_gamma   90.00
#
_symmetry.space_group_name_H-M   'P 1'
#
loop_
_entity.id
_entity.type
_entity.pdbx_description
1 polymer ?
#
loop_
_entity_poly.entity_id
_entity_poly.type
_entity_poly.pdbx_seq_one_letter_code
_entity_poly.pdbx_strand_id
1 'polypeptide(L)'
;MPSLLRLVMVIIRMTKGIVRKRNTNNVTTVPVLTPALGLAVVAHIRAVLMIMMTMMMMMMIAATMAEAPSSRSPSKLLEPASLHRKSSCVARPNHLSKLSMASSSVDKRLSAGADDSINQLDGKFRGSSMRVAKPKTPAPSEGCFSWLCGGMPPKEREVDVILIGAGVMSATVGLMLKELEPNWKMMMFERLGAPGEESSNGFNNAGTGHAGFMEPNYTKEVKNPDGSLKTVTTDKVEHVCEQFLSSRQYWEYLTRTGKLPKPDTWIHQTNHIALGVGKDQVEFIKKRYEAMKDHPLFSSMEICLPEEKEKAKLWAPLIVKGRDPTEPICMTKVPHGTDVDYGALTKAKITAFQDLGGDLRLHTEVTDLKKDKEGKWVVTTKVSGAGSGWAKNKAKFVFVGAGGWALLMLQKAGIPEVNGYMALPVTGDWAICQNPEVVCQHRVKVYAPGAPGAPPMSMPHLDYRTIGGKEVLLFGPFGSMTMKFLRYGSVFDAFKALKPHNILPTIGALSKNLSLAVMLMKDVFKSGQGKLHDIKHYYPEADADDWVFIPAGVRAQIIKKDPKTGKGMLQFGTEVVTGEKGTICGLLGASPGASTCVSIALAVIEKCFGDKPEFKKWGGKLKEMIPSWSPDVAAGDMKKVTPDVEEQQEQEQAQETQQEQEQSQRGRSRGHLHPDRQDACHLPQVTEKAQICKARLCPAPSPSRES
;
A
#
# COMPACT_ATOMS: atom_id res chain seq x y z
N MET A 1 -8.82 26.19 24.16
CA MET A 1 -7.71 25.88 23.24
C MET A 1 -6.35 26.50 23.65
N PRO A 2 -6.20 27.81 23.92
CA PRO A 2 -4.90 28.41 24.26
C PRO A 2 -4.29 27.87 25.58
N SER A 3 -5.16 27.59 26.55
CA SER A 3 -4.80 27.11 27.89
C SER A 3 -4.19 25.70 27.87
N LEU A 4 -4.65 24.85 26.95
CA LEU A 4 -4.21 23.46 26.85
C LEU A 4 -2.90 23.32 26.06
N LEU A 5 -2.74 24.13 25.00
CA LEU A 5 -1.47 24.26 24.27
C LEU A 5 -0.39 24.85 25.19
N ARG A 6 -0.75 25.80 26.07
CA ARG A 6 0.11 26.30 27.15
C ARG A 6 0.47 25.20 28.14
N LEU A 7 -0.47 24.34 28.55
CA LEU A 7 -0.20 23.24 29.48
C LEU A 7 0.79 22.21 28.87
N VAL A 8 0.60 21.84 27.60
CA VAL A 8 1.54 20.97 26.87
C VAL A 8 2.91 21.63 26.76
N MET A 9 2.98 22.92 26.44
CA MET A 9 4.24 23.68 26.41
C MET A 9 4.91 23.80 27.79
N VAL A 10 4.15 23.89 28.87
CA VAL A 10 4.65 23.89 30.26
C VAL A 10 5.23 22.53 30.62
N ILE A 11 4.52 21.43 30.34
CA ILE A 11 5.01 20.06 30.56
C ILE A 11 6.31 19.81 29.75
N ILE A 12 6.37 20.30 28.51
CA ILE A 12 7.56 20.25 27.64
C ILE A 12 8.72 21.07 28.19
N ARG A 13 8.46 22.27 28.74
CA ARG A 13 9.48 23.09 29.41
C ARG A 13 10.02 22.41 30.66
N MET A 14 9.16 21.77 31.45
CA MET A 14 9.57 21.01 32.63
C MET A 14 10.45 19.80 32.25
N THR A 15 10.12 19.08 31.17
CA THR A 15 10.96 17.98 30.67
C THR A 15 12.31 18.48 30.13
N LYS A 16 12.34 19.60 29.41
CA LYS A 16 13.61 20.22 28.98
C LYS A 16 14.47 20.70 30.16
N GLY A 17 13.86 21.21 31.22
CA GLY A 17 14.56 21.63 32.45
C GLY A 17 15.22 20.47 33.20
N ILE A 18 14.55 19.32 33.27
CA ILE A 18 15.08 18.09 33.89
C ILE A 18 16.28 17.54 33.11
N VAL A 19 16.26 17.64 31.77
CA VAL A 19 17.37 17.20 30.91
C VAL A 19 18.55 18.19 30.95
N ARG A 20 18.30 19.50 31.06
CA ARG A 20 19.36 20.53 31.14
C ARG A 20 20.13 20.52 32.46
N LYS A 21 19.47 20.24 33.60
CA LYS A 21 20.12 20.14 34.91
C LYS A 21 21.14 19.00 35.04
N ARG A 22 21.26 18.12 34.04
CA ARG A 22 22.27 17.05 34.00
C ARG A 22 23.59 17.47 33.36
N ASN A 23 23.68 18.64 32.74
CA ASN A 23 24.84 19.02 31.91
C ASN A 23 25.68 20.18 32.47
N THR A 24 25.46 20.57 33.72
CA THR A 24 26.29 21.54 34.45
C THR A 24 26.50 21.03 35.86
N ASN A 25 27.61 20.33 36.08
CA ASN A 25 28.51 20.52 37.23
C ASN A 25 29.65 19.52 37.15
N ASN A 26 30.87 20.05 37.26
CA ASN A 26 32.11 19.31 37.30
C ASN A 26 32.48 19.06 38.78
N VAL A 27 32.95 17.84 39.04
CA VAL A 27 33.82 17.37 40.15
C VAL A 27 33.16 16.80 41.44
N THR A 28 33.52 15.53 41.67
CA THR A 28 33.56 14.69 42.89
C THR A 28 32.30 14.42 43.71
N THR A 29 31.64 13.30 43.38
CA THR A 29 31.26 12.14 44.22
C THR A 29 30.12 11.46 43.49
N VAL A 30 30.24 10.15 43.22
CA VAL A 30 29.17 9.38 42.58
C VAL A 30 28.24 8.90 43.69
N PRO A 31 27.01 9.44 43.85
CA PRO A 31 26.03 8.73 44.64
C PRO A 31 25.51 7.60 43.77
N VAL A 32 25.72 6.38 44.23
CA VAL A 32 25.06 5.18 43.69
C VAL A 32 23.57 5.48 43.64
N LEU A 33 23.02 5.57 42.41
CA LEU A 33 21.57 5.68 42.23
C LEU A 33 20.95 4.42 42.83
N THR A 34 20.23 4.56 43.94
CA THR A 34 19.50 3.44 44.51
C THR A 34 18.44 2.98 43.49
N PRO A 35 18.24 1.66 43.31
CA PRO A 35 17.25 1.12 42.37
C PRO A 35 15.85 1.72 42.56
N ALA A 36 15.50 2.09 43.81
CA ALA A 36 14.25 2.73 44.18
C ALA A 36 14.04 4.12 43.55
N LEU A 37 15.08 4.96 43.44
CA LEU A 37 14.97 6.28 42.82
C LEU A 37 14.82 6.16 41.29
N GLY A 38 15.50 5.19 40.68
CA GLY A 38 15.34 4.86 39.26
C GLY A 38 13.92 4.37 38.94
N LEU A 39 13.36 3.50 39.79
CA LEU A 39 11.97 3.03 39.70
C LEU A 39 10.96 4.17 39.87
N ALA A 40 11.17 5.08 40.83
CA ALA A 40 10.28 6.22 41.07
C ALA A 40 10.28 7.21 39.88
N VAL A 41 11.45 7.50 39.30
CA VAL A 41 11.55 8.36 38.11
C VAL A 41 10.93 7.69 36.88
N VAL A 42 11.14 6.38 36.70
CA VAL A 42 10.50 5.61 35.62
C VAL A 42 8.98 5.56 35.82
N ALA A 43 8.49 5.39 37.05
CA ALA A 43 7.07 5.43 37.37
C ALA A 43 6.46 6.81 37.11
N HIS A 44 7.17 7.88 37.47
CA HIS A 44 6.72 9.26 37.24
C HIS A 44 6.70 9.62 35.74
N ILE A 45 7.72 9.22 34.99
CA ILE A 45 7.77 9.38 33.53
C ILE A 45 6.68 8.54 32.86
N ARG A 46 6.44 7.31 33.34
CA ARG A 46 5.34 6.45 32.88
C ARG A 46 3.99 7.09 33.17
N ALA A 47 3.81 7.72 34.33
CA ALA A 47 2.61 8.47 34.66
C ALA A 47 2.43 9.70 33.76
N VAL A 48 3.49 10.47 33.47
CA VAL A 48 3.41 11.62 32.55
C VAL A 48 3.12 11.18 31.12
N LEU A 49 3.75 10.12 30.62
CA LEU A 49 3.43 9.53 29.31
C LEU A 49 2.00 9.00 29.28
N MET A 50 1.55 8.32 30.35
CA MET A 50 0.17 7.90 30.48
C MET A 50 -0.78 9.09 30.48
N ILE A 51 -0.49 10.19 31.18
CA ILE A 51 -1.29 11.41 31.16
C ILE A 51 -1.30 12.01 29.76
N MET A 52 -0.17 12.10 29.07
CA MET A 52 -0.11 12.60 27.69
C MET A 52 -0.89 11.71 26.72
N MET A 53 -0.77 10.38 26.85
CA MET A 53 -1.51 9.43 26.01
C MET A 53 -3.00 9.42 26.34
N THR A 54 -3.39 9.58 27.62
CA THR A 54 -4.78 9.73 28.06
C THR A 54 -5.36 11.07 27.60
N MET A 55 -4.58 12.16 27.63
CA MET A 55 -4.98 13.44 27.07
C MET A 55 -5.14 13.36 25.55
N MET A 56 -4.22 12.70 24.84
CA MET A 56 -4.38 12.41 23.41
C MET A 56 -5.62 11.55 23.15
N MET A 57 -5.88 10.54 23.98
CA MET A 57 -7.07 9.70 23.89
C MET A 57 -8.36 10.51 24.13
N MET A 58 -8.40 11.36 25.14
CA MET A 58 -9.53 12.26 25.40
C MET A 58 -9.71 13.28 24.26
N MET A 59 -8.63 13.77 23.66
CA MET A 59 -8.68 14.63 22.48
C MET A 59 -9.24 13.91 21.26
N MET A 60 -8.83 12.65 21.02
CA MET A 60 -9.39 11.84 19.92
C MET A 60 -10.87 11.51 20.16
N ILE A 61 -11.26 11.22 21.40
CA ILE A 61 -12.67 11.02 21.77
C ILE A 61 -13.46 12.32 21.53
N ALA A 62 -12.93 13.46 21.93
CA ALA A 62 -13.59 14.75 21.69
C ALA A 62 -13.71 15.09 20.19
N ALA A 63 -12.69 14.78 19.38
CA ALA A 63 -12.72 14.98 17.93
C ALA A 63 -13.79 14.09 17.25
N THR A 64 -13.85 12.81 17.64
CA THR A 64 -14.86 11.86 17.12
C THR A 64 -16.28 12.21 17.57
N MET A 65 -16.47 12.85 18.73
CA MET A 65 -17.78 13.34 19.17
C MET A 65 -18.21 14.65 18.48
N ALA A 66 -17.27 15.46 17.99
CA ALA A 66 -17.57 16.71 17.29
C ALA A 66 -18.07 16.50 15.84
N GLU A 67 -17.89 15.30 15.27
CA GLU A 67 -18.37 14.92 13.93
C GLU A 67 -19.78 14.30 13.93
N ALA A 68 -20.45 14.20 15.09
CA ALA A 68 -21.85 13.76 15.14
C ALA A 68 -22.79 14.88 14.65
N PRO A 69 -23.69 14.64 13.66
CA PRO A 69 -24.59 15.67 13.17
C PRO A 69 -25.59 16.08 14.27
N SER A 70 -25.56 17.37 14.64
CA SER A 70 -26.49 17.95 15.61
C SER A 70 -27.84 18.27 14.97
N SER A 71 -28.73 17.27 14.89
CA SER A 71 -30.13 17.52 14.52
C SER A 71 -30.96 17.93 15.74
N ARG A 72 -30.93 19.20 16.12
CA ARG A 72 -31.98 19.82 16.96
C ARG A 72 -32.19 21.28 16.56
N SER A 73 -33.28 21.57 15.87
CA SER A 73 -33.93 22.89 15.92
C SER A 73 -35.30 22.75 16.61
N PRO A 74 -35.79 23.79 17.31
CA PRO A 74 -36.97 23.70 18.17
C PRO A 74 -38.24 23.96 17.35
N SER A 75 -39.21 23.07 17.51
CA SER A 75 -40.59 23.17 17.04
C SER A 75 -41.27 24.46 17.52
N LYS A 76 -41.81 25.25 16.58
CA LYS A 76 -42.88 26.23 16.85
C LYS A 76 -44.18 25.72 16.23
N LEU A 77 -45.18 25.61 17.10
CA LEU A 77 -46.59 25.37 16.82
C LEU A 77 -47.14 26.37 15.79
N LEU A 78 -48.08 25.91 14.95
CA LEU A 78 -49.31 26.60 14.59
C LEU A 78 -50.29 25.63 13.90
N GLU A 79 -51.48 25.52 14.46
CA GLU A 79 -52.69 24.85 13.94
C GLU A 79 -53.54 25.83 13.08
N PRO A 80 -54.61 25.39 12.39
CA PRO A 80 -54.85 25.74 10.99
C PRO A 80 -56.11 26.59 10.72
N ALA A 81 -56.21 27.16 9.51
CA ALA A 81 -57.47 27.67 8.96
C ALA A 81 -57.63 27.34 7.45
N SER A 82 -58.60 26.45 7.21
CA SER A 82 -59.53 26.24 6.08
C SER A 82 -59.40 26.92 4.69
N LEU A 83 -59.51 26.05 3.66
CA LEU A 83 -60.37 26.06 2.45
C LEU A 83 -60.15 27.20 1.41
N HIS A 84 -60.02 26.96 0.09
CA HIS A 84 -60.92 26.19 -0.79
C HIS A 84 -60.37 26.01 -2.23
N ARG A 85 -60.62 24.81 -2.83
CA ARG A 85 -60.93 24.47 -4.26
C ARG A 85 -59.92 24.83 -5.38
N LYS A 86 -59.76 24.10 -6.50
CA LYS A 86 -60.30 22.88 -7.17
C LYS A 86 -59.27 22.58 -8.30
N SER A 87 -58.82 21.35 -8.55
CA SER A 87 -59.25 20.35 -9.58
C SER A 87 -57.99 19.92 -10.35
N SER A 88 -57.73 18.71 -10.81
CA SER A 88 -58.37 17.39 -10.72
C SER A 88 -57.40 16.40 -11.40
N CYS A 89 -57.00 15.31 -10.72
CA CYS A 89 -56.49 14.09 -11.35
C CYS A 89 -57.00 12.89 -10.54
N VAL A 90 -57.71 11.99 -11.23
CA VAL A 90 -58.32 10.72 -10.81
C VAL A 90 -57.46 9.62 -11.45
N ALA A 91 -57.10 8.46 -10.88
CA ALA A 91 -57.38 7.79 -9.62
C ALA A 91 -56.23 6.79 -9.30
N ARG A 92 -56.02 6.51 -8.00
CA ARG A 92 -55.45 5.25 -7.47
C ARG A 92 -56.60 4.35 -6.99
N PRO A 93 -56.34 3.09 -6.58
CA PRO A 93 -56.21 2.84 -5.13
C PRO A 93 -55.14 1.76 -4.79
N ASN A 94 -54.20 1.99 -3.87
CA ASN A 94 -54.24 1.79 -2.38
C ASN A 94 -53.41 0.52 -2.01
N HIS A 95 -52.62 0.41 -0.94
CA HIS A 95 -52.36 1.28 0.22
C HIS A 95 -51.12 0.74 1.00
N LEU A 96 -50.51 1.63 1.81
CA LEU A 96 -49.66 1.39 3.01
C LEU A 96 -48.22 0.89 2.75
N SER A 97 -47.13 1.50 3.25
CA SER A 97 -46.92 2.58 4.21
C SER A 97 -45.50 3.15 3.99
N LYS A 98 -45.37 4.46 3.71
CA LYS A 98 -44.09 5.19 3.71
C LYS A 98 -43.90 5.88 5.05
N LEU A 99 -42.94 5.41 5.83
CA LEU A 99 -42.30 6.13 6.94
C LEU A 99 -40.93 5.49 7.17
N SER A 100 -39.96 5.83 6.33
CA SER A 100 -38.50 5.62 6.50
C SER A 100 -37.81 5.93 5.17
N MET A 101 -37.64 7.21 4.84
CA MET A 101 -36.76 7.62 3.73
C MET A 101 -36.16 8.99 4.03
N ALA A 102 -35.15 8.99 4.89
CA ALA A 102 -34.16 10.06 5.01
C ALA A 102 -32.91 9.53 5.76
N SER A 103 -32.37 8.39 5.33
CA SER A 103 -31.03 7.93 5.75
C SER A 103 -30.40 6.90 4.79
N SER A 104 -31.05 6.53 3.69
CA SER A 104 -30.67 5.36 2.87
C SER A 104 -29.96 5.68 1.54
N SER A 105 -29.48 6.91 1.33
CA SER A 105 -28.75 7.28 0.09
C SER A 105 -27.23 7.32 0.26
N VAL A 106 -26.71 7.32 1.50
CA VAL A 106 -25.27 7.31 1.80
C VAL A 106 -24.75 5.88 1.88
N ASP A 107 -25.47 4.98 2.56
CA ASP A 107 -25.11 3.56 2.61
C ASP A 107 -25.24 2.87 1.24
N LYS A 108 -26.13 3.34 0.35
CA LYS A 108 -26.24 2.81 -1.03
C LYS A 108 -25.18 3.33 -2.00
N ARG A 109 -24.51 4.45 -1.68
CA ARG A 109 -23.37 4.95 -2.48
C ARG A 109 -22.03 4.45 -1.95
N LEU A 110 -22.00 3.89 -0.74
CA LEU A 110 -20.79 3.42 -0.06
C LEU A 110 -20.86 1.98 0.44
N SER A 111 -21.86 1.20 0.02
CA SER A 111 -21.92 -0.22 0.34
C SER A 111 -20.86 -0.95 -0.47
N ALA A 112 -19.61 -0.95 0.01
CA ALA A 112 -18.72 -2.11 -0.01
C ALA A 112 -18.91 -2.90 1.30
N GLY A 113 -20.17 -3.00 1.76
CA GLY A 113 -20.60 -3.97 2.76
C GLY A 113 -20.63 -5.36 2.14
N ALA A 114 -20.87 -6.38 2.95
CA ALA A 114 -20.83 -7.79 2.59
C ALA A 114 -21.68 -8.22 1.36
N ASP A 115 -22.48 -7.31 0.79
CA ASP A 115 -23.36 -7.53 -0.36
C ASP A 115 -22.95 -6.79 -1.65
N ASP A 116 -21.76 -6.18 -1.75
CA ASP A 116 -21.37 -5.48 -3.01
C ASP A 116 -20.68 -6.37 -4.04
N SER A 117 -21.17 -6.23 -5.27
CA SER A 117 -20.64 -6.69 -6.55
C SER A 117 -19.13 -6.55 -6.77
N ILE A 118 -18.44 -5.69 -6.00
CA ILE A 118 -16.98 -5.47 -6.03
C ILE A 118 -16.18 -6.69 -5.52
N ASN A 119 -16.81 -7.60 -4.76
CA ASN A 119 -16.18 -8.86 -4.32
C ASN A 119 -16.79 -10.11 -4.98
N GLN A 120 -17.71 -9.97 -5.95
CA GLN A 120 -18.37 -11.11 -6.62
C GLN A 120 -17.95 -11.29 -8.08
N LEU A 121 -16.65 -11.23 -8.36
CA LEU A 121 -16.12 -11.88 -9.55
C LEU A 121 -15.56 -13.26 -9.14
N ASP A 122 -16.26 -14.28 -9.60
CA ASP A 122 -16.06 -15.72 -9.50
C ASP A 122 -16.25 -16.40 -8.14
N GLY A 123 -17.46 -16.92 -7.97
CA GLY A 123 -17.84 -17.94 -7.00
C GLY A 123 -17.14 -19.30 -7.23
N LYS A 124 -15.81 -19.33 -7.13
CA LYS A 124 -15.00 -20.56 -7.03
C LYS A 124 -14.14 -20.65 -5.76
N PHE A 125 -14.26 -19.73 -4.81
CA PHE A 125 -13.71 -19.92 -3.46
C PHE A 125 -14.71 -20.63 -2.54
N ARG A 126 -15.12 -21.86 -2.93
CA ARG A 126 -15.62 -22.84 -1.96
C ARG A 126 -14.40 -23.62 -1.48
N GLY A 127 -13.92 -23.28 -0.28
CA GLY A 127 -12.94 -24.12 0.41
C GLY A 127 -13.39 -25.57 0.37
N SER A 128 -12.53 -26.46 -0.11
CA SER A 128 -12.77 -27.89 -0.21
C SER A 128 -13.04 -28.47 1.18
N SER A 129 -14.31 -28.44 1.59
CA SER A 129 -14.81 -29.19 2.73
C SER A 129 -14.72 -30.67 2.38
N MET A 130 -13.75 -31.36 2.98
CA MET A 130 -13.79 -32.82 3.05
C MET A 130 -15.17 -33.23 3.55
N ARG A 131 -15.90 -34.02 2.76
CA ARG A 131 -17.15 -34.66 3.18
C ARG A 131 -16.87 -35.50 4.42
N VAL A 132 -17.22 -34.97 5.59
CA VAL A 132 -17.33 -35.76 6.81
C VAL A 132 -18.73 -36.38 6.80
N ALA A 133 -18.80 -37.71 6.86
CA ALA A 133 -20.04 -38.45 6.93
C ALA A 133 -20.90 -37.95 8.13
N LYS A 134 -22.20 -37.77 7.90
CA LYS A 134 -23.16 -37.33 8.93
C LYS A 134 -23.15 -38.30 10.12
N PRO A 135 -22.93 -37.82 11.37
CA PRO A 135 -23.33 -38.58 12.55
C PRO A 135 -24.86 -38.49 12.71
N LYS A 136 -25.47 -39.58 13.15
CA LYS A 136 -26.89 -39.66 13.53
C LYS A 136 -27.18 -38.75 14.73
N THR A 137 -28.41 -38.25 14.78
CA THR A 137 -29.04 -37.35 15.76
C THR A 137 -28.65 -37.60 17.23
N PRO A 138 -28.50 -36.54 18.06
CA PRO A 138 -28.22 -36.70 19.49
C PRO A 138 -29.51 -36.98 20.28
N ALA A 139 -29.42 -37.89 21.25
CA ALA A 139 -30.39 -38.07 22.33
C ALA A 139 -30.11 -37.04 23.46
N PRO A 140 -31.10 -36.72 24.32
CA PRO A 140 -31.04 -35.53 25.16
C PRO A 140 -30.23 -35.73 26.46
N SER A 141 -29.54 -34.63 26.81
CA SER A 141 -29.04 -34.18 28.11
C SER A 141 -29.00 -35.16 29.30
N GLU A 142 -27.80 -35.37 29.83
CA GLU A 142 -27.57 -35.36 31.27
C GLU A 142 -26.37 -34.49 31.61
N GLY A 143 -26.55 -33.61 32.58
CA GLY A 143 -25.58 -32.60 32.98
C GLY A 143 -24.47 -33.18 33.85
N CYS A 144 -23.24 -32.71 33.64
CA CYS A 144 -22.19 -32.69 34.65
C CYS A 144 -21.07 -31.72 34.23
N PHE A 145 -20.85 -30.67 35.03
CA PHE A 145 -19.62 -29.87 35.18
C PHE A 145 -18.59 -29.86 34.02
N SER A 146 -18.80 -29.05 32.97
CA SER A 146 -17.85 -28.95 31.85
C SER A 146 -16.67 -27.97 32.06
N TRP A 147 -16.46 -27.42 33.27
CA TRP A 147 -15.29 -26.57 33.57
C TRP A 147 -14.05 -27.39 33.97
N LEU A 148 -14.21 -28.65 34.43
CA LEU A 148 -13.11 -29.48 34.95
C LEU A 148 -12.54 -30.51 33.96
N CYS A 149 -13.15 -30.69 32.78
CA CYS A 149 -12.61 -31.55 31.74
C CYS A 149 -11.89 -30.70 30.70
N GLY A 150 -10.55 -30.69 30.78
CA GLY A 150 -9.68 -30.04 29.81
C GLY A 150 -10.10 -30.39 28.39
N GLY A 151 -10.52 -29.37 27.64
CA GLY A 151 -10.80 -29.52 26.22
C GLY A 151 -9.62 -30.21 25.54
N MET A 152 -9.90 -31.13 24.61
CA MET A 152 -8.89 -31.85 23.86
C MET A 152 -7.76 -30.89 23.46
N PRO A 153 -6.50 -31.26 23.69
CA PRO A 153 -5.39 -30.38 23.39
C PRO A 153 -5.49 -29.92 21.93
N PRO A 154 -5.27 -28.63 21.66
CA PRO A 154 -5.34 -28.08 20.31
C PRO A 154 -4.57 -28.96 19.33
N LYS A 155 -5.21 -29.41 18.24
CA LYS A 155 -4.59 -30.31 17.25
C LYS A 155 -3.30 -29.68 16.72
N GLU A 156 -2.16 -30.24 17.11
CA GLU A 156 -0.85 -29.76 16.69
C GLU A 156 -0.54 -30.16 15.25
N ARG A 157 -0.03 -29.22 14.46
CA ARG A 157 0.48 -29.47 13.11
C ARG A 157 1.88 -28.93 12.99
N GLU A 158 2.78 -29.70 12.38
CA GLU A 158 4.13 -29.26 12.07
C GLU A 158 4.28 -28.99 10.58
N VAL A 159 4.83 -27.83 10.24
CA VAL A 159 5.04 -27.36 8.87
C VAL A 159 6.43 -26.70 8.74
N ASP A 160 6.88 -26.45 7.52
CA ASP A 160 8.18 -25.83 7.29
C ASP A 160 8.11 -24.31 7.52
N VAL A 161 7.04 -23.67 7.02
CA VAL A 161 6.86 -22.21 7.07
C VAL A 161 5.47 -21.84 7.60
N ILE A 162 5.43 -20.85 8.50
CA ILE A 162 4.20 -20.13 8.85
C ILE A 162 4.33 -18.65 8.44
N LEU A 163 3.32 -18.15 7.74
CA LEU A 163 3.16 -16.76 7.32
C LEU A 163 2.02 -16.14 8.16
N ILE A 164 2.28 -15.02 8.85
CA ILE A 164 1.29 -14.33 9.68
C ILE A 164 0.82 -13.07 8.94
N GLY A 165 -0.49 -13.00 8.68
CA GLY A 165 -1.15 -12.01 7.83
C GLY A 165 -1.18 -12.44 6.37
N ALA A 166 -2.26 -12.11 5.65
CA ALA A 166 -2.44 -12.37 4.21
C ALA A 166 -2.49 -11.08 3.39
N GLY A 167 -1.60 -10.13 3.72
CA GLY A 167 -1.34 -8.94 2.90
C GLY A 167 -0.29 -9.21 1.81
N VAL A 168 -0.03 -8.18 0.99
CA VAL A 168 0.87 -8.23 -0.17
C VAL A 168 2.26 -8.80 0.15
N MET A 169 2.78 -8.54 1.36
CA MET A 169 4.10 -9.04 1.77
C MET A 169 4.10 -10.54 2.01
N SER A 170 3.18 -11.06 2.82
CA SER A 170 3.07 -12.50 3.06
C SER A 170 2.68 -13.25 1.79
N ALA A 171 1.84 -12.66 0.94
CA ALA A 171 1.51 -13.23 -0.37
C ALA A 171 2.76 -13.34 -1.27
N THR A 172 3.60 -12.30 -1.30
CA THR A 172 4.81 -12.28 -2.13
C THR A 172 5.87 -13.23 -1.59
N VAL A 173 6.18 -13.18 -0.29
CA VAL A 173 7.15 -14.09 0.35
C VAL A 173 6.68 -15.54 0.28
N GLY A 174 5.41 -15.81 0.59
CA GLY A 174 4.84 -17.15 0.55
C GLY A 174 4.84 -17.77 -0.84
N LEU A 175 4.40 -17.02 -1.84
CA LEU A 175 4.40 -17.50 -3.23
C LEU A 175 5.82 -17.71 -3.75
N MET A 176 6.75 -16.79 -3.47
CA MET A 176 8.15 -16.95 -3.87
C MET A 176 8.79 -18.17 -3.21
N LEU A 177 8.58 -18.39 -1.91
CA LEU A 177 9.06 -19.60 -1.24
C LEU A 177 8.42 -20.87 -1.82
N LYS A 178 7.16 -20.86 -2.24
CA LYS A 178 6.54 -22.02 -2.91
C LYS A 178 7.13 -22.30 -4.28
N GLU A 179 7.55 -21.28 -5.03
CA GLU A 179 8.28 -21.45 -6.29
C GLU A 179 9.69 -22.02 -6.07
N LEU A 180 10.36 -21.61 -4.99
CA LEU A 180 11.71 -22.06 -4.64
C LEU A 180 11.72 -23.46 -4.01
N GLU A 181 10.73 -23.76 -3.18
CA GLU A 181 10.58 -25.01 -2.44
C GLU A 181 9.14 -25.54 -2.56
N PRO A 182 8.77 -26.15 -3.70
CA PRO A 182 7.40 -26.60 -3.95
C PRO A 182 6.88 -27.62 -2.92
N ASN A 183 7.78 -28.42 -2.35
CA ASN A 183 7.46 -29.49 -1.42
C ASN A 183 7.33 -29.03 0.04
N TRP A 184 7.71 -27.79 0.37
CA TRP A 184 7.56 -27.29 1.73
C TRP A 184 6.09 -27.12 2.11
N LYS A 185 5.76 -27.57 3.32
CA LYS A 185 4.45 -27.35 3.91
C LYS A 185 4.41 -25.92 4.45
N MET A 186 3.46 -25.13 3.96
CA MET A 186 3.33 -23.73 4.34
C MET A 186 1.90 -23.42 4.77
N MET A 187 1.76 -22.70 5.87
CA MET A 187 0.45 -22.19 6.31
C MET A 187 0.48 -20.67 6.44
N MET A 188 -0.61 -20.04 6.04
CA MET A 188 -0.83 -18.61 6.19
C MET A 188 -2.05 -18.35 7.05
N PHE A 189 -1.91 -17.51 8.07
CA PHE A 189 -3.01 -17.15 8.97
C PHE A 189 -3.44 -15.70 8.77
N GLU A 190 -4.73 -15.48 8.56
CA GLU A 190 -5.34 -14.17 8.41
C GLU A 190 -6.56 -14.07 9.33
N ARG A 191 -6.64 -12.96 10.07
CA ARG A 191 -7.73 -12.70 11.01
C ARG A 191 -9.01 -12.22 10.33
N LEU A 192 -8.90 -11.62 9.14
CA LEU A 192 -10.02 -11.14 8.35
C LEU A 192 -10.65 -12.25 7.48
N GLY A 193 -11.74 -11.90 6.79
CA GLY A 193 -12.55 -12.86 6.02
C GLY A 193 -12.04 -13.10 4.62
N ALA A 194 -11.15 -12.24 4.10
CA ALA A 194 -10.47 -12.44 2.84
C ALA A 194 -9.02 -11.90 2.89
N PRO A 195 -8.12 -12.40 2.03
CA PRO A 195 -6.78 -11.84 1.91
C PRO A 195 -6.82 -10.40 1.37
N GLY A 196 -5.84 -9.60 1.77
CA GLY A 196 -5.66 -8.24 1.28
C GLY A 196 -6.70 -7.21 1.76
N GLU A 197 -7.58 -7.53 2.72
CA GLU A 197 -8.61 -6.60 3.21
C GLU A 197 -8.09 -5.48 4.12
N GLU A 198 -6.89 -5.64 4.68
CA GLU A 198 -6.22 -4.65 5.54
C GLU A 198 -5.39 -3.66 4.69
N SER A 199 -4.09 -3.52 4.93
CA SER A 199 -3.28 -2.48 4.25
C SER A 199 -3.21 -2.60 2.72
N SER A 200 -3.38 -3.81 2.17
CA SER A 200 -3.35 -4.05 0.73
C SER A 200 -4.62 -3.61 0.00
N ASN A 201 -5.74 -3.41 0.71
CA ASN A 201 -7.01 -3.02 0.09
C ASN A 201 -6.84 -1.71 -0.69
N GLY A 202 -7.38 -1.63 -1.91
CA GLY A 202 -7.23 -0.48 -2.81
C GLY A 202 -7.62 0.86 -2.20
N PHE A 203 -8.53 0.87 -1.22
CA PHE A 203 -8.98 2.05 -0.47
C PHE A 203 -8.11 2.39 0.75
N ASN A 204 -7.20 1.50 1.16
CA ASN A 204 -6.30 1.71 2.30
C ASN A 204 -4.91 2.20 1.87
N ASN A 205 -4.64 2.28 0.56
CA ASN A 205 -3.37 2.74 0.00
C ASN A 205 -3.61 3.58 -1.29
N ALA A 206 -2.55 4.22 -1.79
CA ALA A 206 -2.61 5.12 -2.95
C ALA A 206 -2.56 4.40 -4.32
N GLY A 207 -2.30 3.08 -4.34
CA GLY A 207 -2.14 2.30 -5.58
C GLY A 207 -0.94 2.67 -6.43
N THR A 208 -0.17 3.70 -6.06
CA THR A 208 1.00 4.12 -6.82
C THR A 208 2.00 2.98 -6.98
N GLY A 209 2.37 2.69 -8.23
CA GLY A 209 3.59 1.95 -8.50
C GLY A 209 4.77 2.91 -8.40
N HIS A 210 5.44 2.92 -7.25
CA HIS A 210 6.46 3.90 -6.92
C HIS A 210 7.70 3.72 -7.80
N ALA A 211 7.72 4.41 -8.95
CA ALA A 211 8.85 4.50 -9.87
C ALA A 211 9.64 5.81 -9.70
N GLY A 212 9.20 6.70 -8.80
CA GLY A 212 9.86 7.98 -8.60
C GLY A 212 9.59 9.01 -9.69
N PHE A 213 8.58 8.80 -10.52
CA PHE A 213 8.23 9.69 -11.63
C PHE A 213 7.54 10.98 -11.16
N MET A 214 6.71 10.90 -10.13
CA MET A 214 5.93 12.04 -9.64
C MET A 214 6.20 12.39 -8.18
N GLU A 215 6.96 11.57 -7.45
CA GLU A 215 7.21 11.68 -6.02
C GLU A 215 8.33 12.69 -5.72
N PRO A 216 8.01 13.96 -5.40
CA PRO A 216 9.03 15.01 -5.34
C PRO A 216 9.89 14.86 -4.07
N ASN A 217 9.38 14.13 -3.07
CA ASN A 217 10.05 13.76 -1.82
C ASN A 217 11.14 12.68 -1.95
N TYR A 218 11.36 12.13 -3.15
CA TYR A 218 12.47 11.20 -3.43
C TYR A 218 13.72 11.90 -3.91
N THR A 219 13.61 13.17 -4.29
CA THR A 219 14.74 14.06 -4.60
C THR A 219 14.94 15.07 -3.47
N LYS A 220 16.16 15.55 -3.29
CA LYS A 220 16.47 16.54 -2.24
C LYS A 220 17.44 17.59 -2.77
N GLU A 221 17.08 18.87 -2.58
CA GLU A 221 18.03 19.96 -2.75
C GLU A 221 19.10 19.92 -1.66
N VAL A 222 20.35 19.80 -2.07
CA VAL A 222 21.52 20.02 -1.22
C VAL A 222 21.95 21.46 -1.43
N LYS A 223 22.03 22.24 -0.35
CA LYS A 223 22.41 23.64 -0.37
C LYS A 223 23.79 23.84 0.23
N ASN A 224 24.50 24.85 -0.26
CA ASN A 224 25.74 25.34 0.33
C ASN A 224 25.46 26.04 1.67
N PRO A 225 26.48 26.30 2.51
CA PRO A 225 26.31 27.03 3.77
C PRO A 225 25.72 28.43 3.61
N ASP A 226 25.94 29.06 2.47
CA ASP A 226 25.38 30.37 2.10
C ASP A 226 23.91 30.31 1.62
N GLY A 227 23.32 29.11 1.56
CA GLY A 227 21.94 28.88 1.13
C GLY A 227 21.75 28.70 -0.38
N SER A 228 22.79 28.87 -1.20
CA SER A 228 22.73 28.60 -2.65
C SER A 228 22.58 27.10 -2.94
N LEU A 229 21.95 26.74 -4.06
CA LEU A 229 21.83 25.33 -4.44
C LEU A 229 23.21 24.77 -4.82
N LYS A 230 23.56 23.63 -4.23
CA LYS A 230 24.74 22.85 -4.62
C LYS A 230 24.39 21.78 -5.66
N THR A 231 23.37 20.97 -5.38
CA THR A 231 22.92 19.88 -6.27
C THR A 231 21.54 19.38 -5.86
N VAL A 232 20.89 18.59 -6.72
CA VAL A 232 19.70 17.78 -6.37
C VAL A 232 20.11 16.31 -6.39
N THR A 233 19.94 15.61 -5.27
CA THR A 233 20.32 14.18 -5.18
C THR A 233 19.24 13.29 -5.78
N THR A 234 19.66 12.32 -6.59
CA THR A 234 18.78 11.36 -7.28
C THR A 234 18.91 9.91 -6.79
N ASP A 235 19.88 9.59 -5.93
CA ASP A 235 20.15 8.21 -5.48
C ASP A 235 18.90 7.48 -4.97
N LYS A 236 18.06 8.18 -4.19
CA LYS A 236 16.84 7.60 -3.61
C LYS A 236 15.77 7.34 -4.68
N VAL A 237 15.63 8.21 -5.68
CA VAL A 237 14.62 8.05 -6.72
C VAL A 237 14.99 6.92 -7.68
N GLU A 238 16.28 6.82 -8.03
CA GLU A 238 16.85 5.72 -8.82
C GLU A 238 16.63 4.38 -8.10
N HIS A 239 17.03 4.29 -6.84
CA HIS A 239 16.90 3.09 -6.03
C HIS A 239 15.45 2.60 -5.88
N VAL A 240 14.50 3.52 -5.65
CA VAL A 240 13.08 3.15 -5.54
C VAL A 240 12.53 2.66 -6.89
N CYS A 241 12.96 3.29 -7.99
CA CYS A 241 12.60 2.86 -9.34
C CYS A 241 13.08 1.44 -9.63
N GLU A 242 14.35 1.12 -9.35
CA GLU A 242 14.93 -0.22 -9.52
C GLU A 242 14.16 -1.29 -8.70
N GLN A 243 13.77 -0.96 -7.47
CA GLN A 243 12.98 -1.85 -6.63
C GLN A 243 11.59 -2.13 -7.22
N PHE A 244 10.93 -1.11 -7.78
CA PHE A 244 9.63 -1.30 -8.42
C PHE A 244 9.74 -2.05 -9.75
N LEU A 245 10.80 -1.82 -10.53
CA LEU A 245 11.09 -2.61 -11.74
C LEU A 245 11.27 -4.10 -11.42
N SER A 246 11.95 -4.41 -10.32
CA SER A 246 12.10 -5.78 -9.84
C SER A 246 10.75 -6.42 -9.49
N SER A 247 9.84 -5.65 -8.88
CA SER A 247 8.47 -6.08 -8.67
C SER A 247 7.75 -6.38 -9.98
N ARG A 248 7.90 -5.52 -11.00
CA ARG A 248 7.31 -5.74 -12.33
C ARG A 248 7.85 -7.00 -13.02
N GLN A 249 9.16 -7.25 -12.95
CA GLN A 249 9.76 -8.47 -13.51
C GLN A 249 9.18 -9.74 -12.90
N TYR A 250 9.04 -9.77 -11.57
CA TYR A 250 8.43 -10.90 -10.89
C TYR A 250 6.96 -11.09 -11.28
N TRP A 251 6.19 -10.01 -11.40
CA TRP A 251 4.78 -10.10 -11.78
C TRP A 251 4.63 -10.53 -13.25
N GLU A 252 5.54 -10.11 -14.12
CA GLU A 252 5.61 -10.58 -15.50
C GLU A 252 5.90 -12.08 -15.55
N TYR A 253 6.89 -12.56 -14.79
CA TYR A 253 7.15 -13.99 -14.64
C TYR A 253 5.90 -14.77 -14.19
N LEU A 254 5.19 -14.28 -13.17
CA LEU A 254 3.97 -14.95 -12.68
C LEU A 254 2.84 -14.91 -13.72
N THR A 255 2.74 -13.84 -14.51
CA THR A 255 1.74 -13.71 -15.58
C THR A 255 2.05 -14.68 -16.72
N ARG A 256 3.29 -14.69 -17.21
CA ARG A 256 3.78 -15.59 -18.27
C ARG A 256 3.66 -17.06 -17.88
N THR A 257 3.81 -17.39 -16.60
CA THR A 257 3.64 -18.76 -16.08
C THR A 257 2.21 -19.08 -15.66
N GLY A 258 1.23 -18.22 -15.96
CA GLY A 258 -0.20 -18.46 -15.74
C GLY A 258 -0.64 -18.41 -14.27
N LYS A 259 0.18 -17.86 -13.37
CA LYS A 259 -0.10 -17.75 -11.92
C LYS A 259 -0.81 -16.46 -11.53
N LEU A 260 -0.66 -15.40 -12.33
CA LEU A 260 -1.46 -14.20 -12.20
C LEU A 260 -2.49 -14.12 -13.35
N PRO A 261 -3.66 -13.52 -13.09
CA PRO A 261 -4.60 -13.20 -14.15
C PRO A 261 -4.02 -12.11 -15.07
N LYS A 262 -4.77 -11.77 -16.11
CA LYS A 262 -4.39 -10.70 -17.05
C LYS A 262 -4.04 -9.40 -16.30
N PRO A 263 -2.99 -8.67 -16.71
CA PRO A 263 -2.53 -7.47 -16.01
C PRO A 263 -3.59 -6.37 -15.84
N ASP A 264 -4.48 -6.21 -16.83
CA ASP A 264 -5.55 -5.22 -16.85
C ASP A 264 -6.59 -5.38 -15.73
N THR A 265 -6.55 -6.46 -14.95
CA THR A 265 -7.42 -6.62 -13.78
C THR A 265 -6.80 -6.08 -12.48
N TRP A 266 -5.52 -5.67 -12.47
CA TRP A 266 -4.82 -5.28 -11.25
C TRP A 266 -3.70 -4.24 -11.41
N ILE A 267 -3.20 -3.99 -12.62
CA ILE A 267 -2.23 -2.94 -12.93
C ILE A 267 -2.62 -2.19 -14.20
N HIS A 268 -2.61 -0.86 -14.12
CA HIS A 268 -3.06 0.03 -15.17
C HIS A 268 -2.00 1.09 -15.44
N GLN A 269 -1.81 1.42 -16.71
CA GLN A 269 -0.98 2.56 -17.08
C GLN A 269 -1.73 3.87 -16.79
N THR A 270 -1.05 4.82 -16.14
CA THR A 270 -1.57 6.16 -15.88
C THR A 270 -0.43 7.16 -15.96
N ASN A 271 -0.70 8.37 -16.45
CA ASN A 271 0.32 9.41 -16.42
C ASN A 271 0.66 9.73 -14.96
N HIS A 272 1.95 9.85 -14.67
CA HIS A 272 2.47 10.35 -13.39
C HIS A 272 2.92 11.79 -13.58
N ILE A 273 2.38 12.70 -12.76
CA ILE A 273 2.67 14.13 -12.83
C ILE A 273 3.21 14.63 -11.49
N ALA A 274 4.40 15.22 -11.49
CA ALA A 274 4.85 16.06 -10.38
C ALA A 274 4.40 17.50 -10.64
N LEU A 275 3.69 18.13 -9.71
CA LEU A 275 3.14 19.47 -9.83
C LEU A 275 3.87 20.44 -8.90
N GLY A 276 4.37 21.56 -9.42
CA GLY A 276 4.85 22.69 -8.64
C GLY A 276 3.89 23.87 -8.79
N VAL A 277 3.42 24.41 -7.66
CA VAL A 277 2.56 25.60 -7.61
C VAL A 277 3.28 26.74 -6.90
N GLY A 278 3.30 27.93 -7.51
CA GLY A 278 4.01 29.08 -6.99
C GLY A 278 5.53 29.02 -7.26
N LYS A 279 6.21 30.15 -7.03
CA LYS A 279 7.61 30.36 -7.44
C LYS A 279 8.57 29.28 -6.92
N ASP A 280 8.48 28.95 -5.63
CA ASP A 280 9.43 28.04 -4.98
C ASP A 280 9.28 26.59 -5.48
N GLN A 281 8.03 26.10 -5.62
CA GLN A 281 7.80 24.74 -6.09
C GLN A 281 8.07 24.60 -7.59
N VAL A 282 7.74 25.63 -8.38
CA VAL A 282 8.08 25.68 -9.80
C VAL A 282 9.59 25.53 -9.99
N GLU A 283 10.37 26.30 -9.24
CA GLU A 283 11.83 26.24 -9.31
C GLU A 283 12.36 24.86 -8.87
N PHE A 284 11.79 24.29 -7.82
CA PHE A 284 12.13 22.94 -7.37
C PHE A 284 11.86 21.89 -8.45
N ILE A 285 10.69 21.91 -9.09
CA ILE A 285 10.33 20.95 -10.14
C ILE A 285 11.24 21.10 -11.36
N LYS A 286 11.62 22.32 -11.75
CA LYS A 286 12.59 22.55 -12.83
C LYS A 286 13.95 21.93 -12.52
N LYS A 287 14.51 22.20 -11.34
CA LYS A 287 15.80 21.62 -10.92
C LYS A 287 15.75 20.10 -10.81
N ARG A 288 14.63 19.57 -10.33
CA ARG A 288 14.38 18.13 -10.24
C ARG A 288 14.40 17.48 -11.63
N TYR A 289 13.73 18.10 -12.60
CA TYR A 289 13.73 17.66 -13.99
C TYR A 289 15.14 17.65 -14.57
N GLU A 290 15.87 18.76 -14.44
CA GLU A 290 17.24 18.88 -14.95
C GLU A 290 18.19 17.83 -14.36
N ALA A 291 18.02 17.47 -13.08
CA ALA A 291 18.83 16.45 -12.44
C ALA A 291 18.50 15.01 -12.88
N MET A 292 17.33 14.77 -13.48
CA MET A 292 16.83 13.42 -13.77
C MET A 292 16.73 13.10 -15.27
N LYS A 293 16.50 14.08 -16.13
CA LYS A 293 16.13 13.89 -17.54
C LYS A 293 17.12 13.05 -18.35
N ASP A 294 18.41 13.11 -18.01
CA ASP A 294 19.47 12.41 -18.75
C ASP A 294 19.71 10.98 -18.26
N HIS A 295 19.08 10.58 -17.14
CA HIS A 295 19.19 9.22 -16.62
C HIS A 295 18.25 8.27 -17.39
N PRO A 296 18.70 7.08 -17.83
CA PRO A 296 17.89 6.16 -18.66
C PRO A 296 16.51 5.81 -18.07
N LEU A 297 16.43 5.64 -16.76
CA LEU A 297 15.16 5.37 -16.05
C LEU A 297 14.12 6.50 -16.17
N PHE A 298 14.53 7.72 -16.51
CA PHE A 298 13.69 8.92 -16.53
C PHE A 298 13.71 9.67 -17.86
N SER A 299 14.30 9.08 -18.91
CA SER A 299 14.49 9.70 -20.23
C SER A 299 13.18 10.08 -20.94
N SER A 300 12.08 9.41 -20.58
CA SER A 300 10.73 9.73 -21.08
C SER A 300 10.05 10.91 -20.37
N MET A 301 10.70 11.50 -19.37
CA MET A 301 10.12 12.59 -18.59
C MET A 301 10.01 13.84 -19.45
N GLU A 302 8.82 14.41 -19.50
CA GLU A 302 8.55 15.68 -20.16
C GLU A 302 8.36 16.78 -19.11
N ILE A 303 8.66 18.03 -19.44
CA ILE A 303 8.38 19.20 -18.60
C ILE A 303 7.39 20.15 -19.27
N CYS A 304 6.48 20.75 -18.49
CA CYS A 304 5.58 21.83 -18.87
C CYS A 304 5.92 23.06 -18.02
N LEU A 305 6.36 24.12 -18.68
CA LEU A 305 6.75 25.39 -18.07
C LEU A 305 5.54 26.31 -17.82
N PRO A 306 5.66 27.33 -16.93
CA PRO A 306 4.55 28.23 -16.59
C PRO A 306 3.88 28.94 -17.77
N GLU A 307 4.63 29.20 -18.83
CA GLU A 307 4.18 29.84 -20.07
C GLU A 307 3.38 28.89 -20.99
N GLU A 308 3.52 27.56 -20.84
CA GLU A 308 2.90 26.55 -21.70
C GLU A 308 1.47 26.19 -21.25
N LYS A 309 0.59 27.20 -21.14
CA LYS A 309 -0.76 27.04 -20.55
C LYS A 309 -1.63 25.96 -21.23
N GLU A 310 -1.57 25.84 -22.56
CA GLU A 310 -2.35 24.83 -23.30
C GLU A 310 -1.85 23.41 -23.04
N LYS A 311 -0.53 23.24 -22.86
CA LYS A 311 0.07 21.94 -22.49
C LYS A 311 -0.35 21.53 -21.09
N ALA A 312 -0.35 22.47 -20.13
CA ALA A 312 -0.84 22.21 -18.78
C ALA A 312 -2.33 21.79 -18.77
N LYS A 313 -3.17 22.48 -19.56
CA LYS A 313 -4.60 22.12 -19.71
C LYS A 313 -4.78 20.72 -20.29
N LEU A 314 -3.99 20.34 -21.29
CA LEU A 314 -4.02 19.00 -21.89
C LEU A 314 -3.60 17.93 -20.89
N TRP A 315 -2.59 18.21 -20.06
CA TRP A 315 -2.02 17.23 -19.14
C TRP A 315 -2.91 17.00 -17.90
N ALA A 316 -3.45 18.06 -17.33
CA ALA A 316 -4.24 17.97 -16.10
C ALA A 316 -5.36 19.02 -16.06
N PRO A 317 -6.46 18.81 -16.83
CA PRO A 317 -7.55 19.78 -16.97
C PRO A 317 -8.12 20.27 -15.63
N LEU A 318 -8.40 19.34 -14.70
CA LEU A 318 -8.94 19.69 -13.38
C LEU A 318 -7.98 20.56 -12.55
N ILE A 319 -6.66 20.46 -12.77
CA ILE A 319 -5.68 21.24 -12.02
C ILE A 319 -5.63 22.70 -12.49
N VAL A 320 -5.86 22.91 -13.79
CA VAL A 320 -5.70 24.20 -14.46
C VAL A 320 -7.00 24.99 -14.52
N LYS A 321 -8.13 24.32 -14.74
CA LYS A 321 -9.42 24.97 -14.88
C LYS A 321 -9.83 25.68 -13.57
N GLY A 322 -10.17 26.97 -13.68
CA GLY A 322 -10.51 27.82 -12.53
C GLY A 322 -9.33 28.32 -11.71
N ARG A 323 -8.07 27.99 -12.06
CA ARG A 323 -6.88 28.50 -11.38
C ARG A 323 -6.58 29.95 -11.77
N ASP A 324 -6.03 30.72 -10.84
CA ASP A 324 -5.53 32.07 -11.11
C ASP A 324 -4.45 32.03 -12.22
N PRO A 325 -4.65 32.74 -13.36
CA PRO A 325 -3.72 32.71 -14.48
C PRO A 325 -2.37 33.39 -14.20
N THR A 326 -2.25 34.10 -13.06
CA THR A 326 -1.01 34.72 -12.57
C THR A 326 -0.23 33.83 -11.60
N GLU A 327 -0.85 32.77 -11.07
CA GLU A 327 -0.18 31.78 -10.23
C GLU A 327 0.66 30.86 -11.13
N PRO A 328 2.01 30.88 -11.04
CA PRO A 328 2.83 30.06 -11.91
C PRO A 328 2.74 28.60 -11.49
N ILE A 329 2.58 27.71 -12.48
CA ILE A 329 2.61 26.27 -12.30
C ILE A 329 3.66 25.63 -13.21
N CYS A 330 4.25 24.52 -12.76
CA CYS A 330 5.19 23.73 -13.55
C CYS A 330 4.85 22.26 -13.31
N MET A 331 4.93 21.45 -14.36
CA MET A 331 4.65 20.02 -14.26
C MET A 331 5.76 19.21 -14.92
N THR A 332 6.14 18.09 -14.32
CA THR A 332 6.81 17.02 -15.08
C THR A 332 5.84 15.87 -15.29
N LYS A 333 5.89 15.21 -16.45
CA LYS A 333 5.01 14.10 -16.80
C LYS A 333 5.81 12.90 -17.27
N VAL A 334 5.43 11.71 -16.81
CA VAL A 334 5.84 10.43 -17.40
C VAL A 334 4.60 9.66 -17.85
N PRO A 335 4.46 9.32 -19.14
CA PRO A 335 3.23 8.75 -19.68
C PRO A 335 3.00 7.28 -19.32
N HIS A 336 4.05 6.57 -18.92
CA HIS A 336 4.02 5.15 -18.58
C HIS A 336 4.11 4.88 -17.07
N GLY A 337 3.64 5.83 -16.25
CA GLY A 337 3.39 5.60 -14.84
C GLY A 337 2.34 4.50 -14.61
N THR A 338 2.19 4.08 -13.35
CA THR A 338 1.30 2.96 -13.00
C THR A 338 0.36 3.24 -11.84
N ASP A 339 -0.84 2.70 -11.94
CA ASP A 339 -1.80 2.51 -10.86
C ASP A 339 -1.99 1.01 -10.64
N VAL A 340 -1.84 0.56 -9.40
CA VAL A 340 -1.86 -0.84 -9.00
C VAL A 340 -2.95 -1.06 -7.96
N ASP A 341 -3.90 -1.94 -8.27
CA ASP A 341 -4.81 -2.49 -7.26
C ASP A 341 -4.07 -3.59 -6.48
N TYR A 342 -3.34 -3.17 -5.44
CA TYR A 342 -2.62 -4.11 -4.57
C TYR A 342 -3.55 -5.10 -3.86
N GLY A 343 -4.85 -4.81 -3.75
CA GLY A 343 -5.84 -5.72 -3.19
C GLY A 343 -6.10 -6.87 -4.15
N ALA A 344 -6.40 -6.55 -5.41
CA ALA A 344 -6.56 -7.53 -6.48
C ALA A 344 -5.28 -8.35 -6.69
N LEU A 345 -4.11 -7.71 -6.77
CA LEU A 345 -2.82 -8.39 -6.89
C LEU A 345 -2.55 -9.34 -5.71
N THR A 346 -2.89 -8.94 -4.49
CA THR A 346 -2.71 -9.79 -3.30
C THR A 346 -3.62 -11.03 -3.38
N LYS A 347 -4.90 -10.86 -3.71
CA LYS A 347 -5.84 -11.97 -3.88
C LYS A 347 -5.36 -12.95 -4.95
N ALA A 348 -4.87 -12.45 -6.08
CA ALA A 348 -4.32 -13.28 -7.16
C ALA A 348 -3.08 -14.08 -6.71
N LYS A 349 -2.12 -13.45 -6.03
CA LYS A 349 -0.93 -14.15 -5.49
C LYS A 349 -1.30 -15.21 -4.46
N ILE A 350 -2.29 -14.95 -3.61
CA ILE A 350 -2.78 -15.92 -2.63
C ILE A 350 -3.47 -17.10 -3.31
N THR A 351 -4.23 -16.86 -4.38
CA THR A 351 -4.81 -17.92 -5.21
C THR A 351 -3.70 -18.84 -5.74
N ALA A 352 -2.69 -18.27 -6.39
CA ALA A 352 -1.54 -19.04 -6.88
C ALA A 352 -0.80 -19.80 -5.76
N PHE A 353 -0.64 -19.19 -4.58
CA PHE A 353 -0.05 -19.85 -3.41
C PHE A 353 -0.86 -21.09 -2.99
N GLN A 354 -2.19 -21.00 -3.01
CA GLN A 354 -3.07 -22.13 -2.70
C GLN A 354 -3.05 -23.20 -3.78
N ASP A 355 -2.99 -22.82 -5.06
CA ASP A 355 -2.90 -23.76 -6.19
C ASP A 355 -1.60 -24.57 -6.13
N LEU A 356 -0.52 -23.99 -5.61
CA LEU A 356 0.74 -24.69 -5.33
C LEU A 356 0.70 -25.53 -4.03
N GLY A 357 -0.44 -25.62 -3.34
CA GLY A 357 -0.64 -26.43 -2.14
C GLY A 357 -0.36 -25.69 -0.82
N GLY A 358 -0.30 -24.36 -0.82
CA GLY A 358 -0.26 -23.56 0.39
C GLY A 358 -1.60 -23.55 1.16
N ASP A 359 -1.56 -23.59 2.49
CA ASP A 359 -2.77 -23.64 3.32
C ASP A 359 -3.12 -22.26 3.91
N LEU A 360 -4.15 -21.60 3.39
CA LEU A 360 -4.67 -20.33 3.90
C LEU A 360 -5.77 -20.55 4.95
N ARG A 361 -5.63 -19.88 6.10
CA ARG A 361 -6.55 -19.93 7.23
C ARG A 361 -7.10 -18.53 7.53
N LEU A 362 -8.28 -18.26 7.00
CA LEU A 362 -9.05 -17.03 7.25
C LEU A 362 -9.73 -17.07 8.63
N HIS A 363 -10.21 -15.93 9.10
CA HIS A 363 -10.81 -15.78 10.43
C HIS A 363 -9.98 -16.37 11.59
N THR A 364 -8.66 -16.44 11.41
CA THR A 364 -7.73 -17.10 12.32
C THR A 364 -6.68 -16.12 12.79
N GLU A 365 -6.81 -15.66 14.04
CA GLU A 365 -5.89 -14.71 14.66
C GLU A 365 -4.72 -15.45 15.30
N VAL A 366 -3.48 -15.03 15.01
CA VAL A 366 -2.31 -15.46 15.78
C VAL A 366 -2.20 -14.62 17.04
N THR A 367 -2.26 -15.28 18.20
CA THR A 367 -2.32 -14.61 19.51
C THR A 367 -1.01 -14.67 20.28
N ASP A 368 -0.19 -15.69 20.01
CA ASP A 368 1.07 -15.95 20.72
C ASP A 368 2.08 -16.67 19.83
N LEU A 369 3.37 -16.42 20.08
CA LEU A 369 4.49 -16.96 19.33
C LEU A 369 5.66 -17.21 20.27
N LYS A 370 6.12 -18.45 20.39
CA LYS A 370 7.22 -18.84 21.27
C LYS A 370 8.01 -20.01 20.71
N LYS A 371 9.25 -20.23 21.16
CA LYS A 371 9.98 -21.46 20.84
C LYS A 371 9.60 -22.61 21.78
N ASP A 372 9.60 -23.83 21.26
CA ASP A 372 9.60 -25.04 22.08
C ASP A 372 11.01 -25.48 22.46
N LYS A 373 11.11 -26.62 23.16
CA LYS A 373 12.39 -27.18 23.62
C LYS A 373 13.29 -27.66 22.47
N GLU A 374 12.72 -27.94 21.30
CA GLU A 374 13.45 -28.34 20.09
C GLU A 374 13.89 -27.12 19.26
N GLY A 375 13.55 -25.90 19.71
CA GLY A 375 13.86 -24.65 19.02
C GLY A 375 12.92 -24.32 17.86
N LYS A 376 11.83 -25.08 17.67
CA LYS A 376 10.78 -24.80 16.67
C LYS A 376 9.83 -23.72 17.20
N TRP A 377 9.27 -22.93 16.30
CA TRP A 377 8.28 -21.92 16.66
C TRP A 377 6.90 -22.55 16.86
N VAL A 378 6.33 -22.37 18.04
CA VAL A 378 4.94 -22.68 18.38
C VAL A 378 4.10 -21.42 18.20
N VAL A 379 3.23 -21.46 17.20
CA VAL A 379 2.28 -20.41 16.83
C VAL A 379 0.91 -20.77 17.38
N THR A 380 0.42 -19.97 18.35
CA THR A 380 -0.91 -20.16 18.91
C THR A 380 -1.91 -19.32 18.13
N THR A 381 -2.98 -19.97 17.68
CA THR A 381 -4.02 -19.39 16.83
C THR A 381 -5.38 -19.52 17.48
N LYS A 382 -6.25 -18.54 17.23
CA LYS A 382 -7.63 -18.49 17.67
C LYS A 382 -8.53 -18.28 16.44
N VAL A 383 -9.40 -19.26 16.18
CA VAL A 383 -10.41 -19.16 15.12
C VAL A 383 -11.63 -18.42 15.64
N SER A 384 -12.16 -17.50 14.85
CA SER A 384 -13.39 -16.76 15.13
C SER A 384 -14.54 -17.28 14.24
N GLY A 385 -15.78 -17.28 14.75
CA GLY A 385 -16.96 -17.76 14.02
C GLY A 385 -17.33 -19.22 14.31
N ALA A 386 -18.00 -19.88 13.36
CA ALA A 386 -18.41 -21.27 13.51
C ALA A 386 -17.18 -22.20 13.56
N GLY A 387 -17.04 -23.00 14.62
CA GLY A 387 -15.82 -23.79 14.88
C GLY A 387 -14.75 -23.02 15.65
N SER A 388 -15.14 -21.97 16.40
CA SER A 388 -14.25 -21.23 17.29
C SER A 388 -13.45 -22.15 18.19
N GLY A 389 -12.14 -21.93 18.25
CA GLY A 389 -11.25 -22.79 19.02
C GLY A 389 -9.83 -22.30 18.98
N TRP A 390 -9.01 -22.90 19.82
CA TRP A 390 -7.58 -22.67 19.86
C TRP A 390 -6.86 -23.77 19.09
N ALA A 391 -5.80 -23.42 18.39
CA ALA A 391 -4.89 -24.38 17.76
C ALA A 391 -3.44 -23.95 17.97
N LYS A 392 -2.53 -24.92 18.07
CA LYS A 392 -1.09 -24.69 18.12
C LYS A 392 -0.46 -25.30 16.88
N ASN A 393 0.42 -24.56 16.22
CA ASN A 393 1.10 -25.02 15.03
C ASN A 393 2.61 -24.83 15.21
N LYS A 394 3.41 -25.78 14.77
CA LYS A 394 4.86 -25.75 14.84
C LYS A 394 5.46 -25.42 13.48
N ALA A 395 6.45 -24.55 13.45
CA ALA A 395 7.20 -24.25 12.23
C ALA A 395 8.69 -24.09 12.48
N LYS A 396 9.48 -24.41 11.45
CA LYS A 396 10.93 -24.14 11.41
C LYS A 396 11.20 -22.67 11.13
N PHE A 397 10.40 -22.06 10.26
CA PHE A 397 10.48 -20.64 9.91
C PHE A 397 9.14 -19.93 10.08
N VAL A 398 9.18 -18.71 10.65
CA VAL A 398 7.99 -17.85 10.77
C VAL A 398 8.25 -16.50 10.13
N PHE A 399 7.40 -16.12 9.18
CA PHE A 399 7.37 -14.78 8.61
C PHE A 399 6.20 -13.98 9.18
N VAL A 400 6.49 -12.81 9.75
CA VAL A 400 5.55 -11.92 10.41
C VAL A 400 5.22 -10.74 9.49
N GLY A 401 4.27 -10.95 8.58
CA GLY A 401 3.71 -9.94 7.67
C GLY A 401 2.44 -9.28 8.21
N ALA A 402 2.34 -9.10 9.53
CA ALA A 402 1.12 -8.69 10.22
C ALA A 402 0.87 -7.15 10.22
N GLY A 403 1.30 -6.44 9.16
CA GLY A 403 1.21 -4.99 9.06
C GLY A 403 1.82 -4.28 10.29
N GLY A 404 1.16 -3.24 10.79
CA GLY A 404 1.62 -2.55 12.01
C GLY A 404 1.67 -3.44 13.27
N TRP A 405 0.94 -4.56 13.28
CA TRP A 405 0.92 -5.51 14.39
C TRP A 405 2.16 -6.43 14.43
N ALA A 406 3.01 -6.39 13.40
CA ALA A 406 4.25 -7.16 13.36
C ALA A 406 5.17 -6.85 14.56
N LEU A 407 5.24 -5.59 15.02
CA LEU A 407 6.03 -5.22 16.20
C LEU A 407 5.56 -5.97 17.45
N LEU A 408 4.24 -6.04 17.68
CA LEU A 408 3.68 -6.74 18.84
C LEU A 408 3.96 -8.24 18.77
N MET A 409 3.90 -8.83 17.58
CA MET A 409 4.24 -10.24 17.38
C MET A 409 5.72 -10.53 17.64
N LEU A 410 6.63 -9.71 17.15
CA LEU A 410 8.06 -9.87 17.42
C LEU A 410 8.40 -9.64 18.90
N GLN A 411 7.73 -8.69 19.56
CA GLN A 411 7.86 -8.50 21.01
C GLN A 411 7.33 -9.71 21.79
N LYS A 412 6.23 -10.33 21.36
CA LYS A 412 5.70 -11.58 21.93
C LYS A 412 6.66 -12.76 21.73
N ALA A 413 7.29 -12.82 20.56
CA ALA A 413 8.33 -13.80 20.26
C ALA A 413 9.57 -13.66 21.16
N GLY A 414 9.73 -12.52 21.82
CA GLY A 414 10.83 -12.27 22.76
C GLY A 414 12.19 -12.11 22.09
N ILE A 415 12.23 -11.81 20.79
CA ILE A 415 13.49 -11.69 20.06
C ILE A 415 14.24 -10.42 20.48
N PRO A 416 15.55 -10.49 20.77
CA PRO A 416 16.31 -9.35 21.27
C PRO A 416 16.45 -8.21 20.24
N GLU A 417 16.31 -8.50 18.95
CA GLU A 417 16.50 -7.54 17.85
C GLU A 417 15.45 -6.42 17.84
N VAL A 418 14.26 -6.65 18.44
CA VAL A 418 13.24 -5.59 18.61
C VAL A 418 13.37 -4.84 19.94
N ASN A 419 14.44 -5.08 20.72
CA ASN A 419 14.67 -4.34 21.96
C ASN A 419 14.92 -2.85 21.68
N GLY A 420 14.03 -2.02 22.20
CA GLY A 420 14.08 -0.57 22.05
C GLY A 420 13.22 -0.05 20.90
N TYR A 421 12.56 -0.96 20.17
CA TYR A 421 11.61 -0.61 19.13
C TYR A 421 10.27 -0.21 19.74
N MET A 422 9.67 0.82 19.15
CA MET A 422 8.30 1.28 19.36
C MET A 422 7.71 1.65 17.99
N ALA A 423 6.40 1.82 17.90
CA ALA A 423 5.77 2.35 16.71
C ALA A 423 4.79 3.48 17.06
N LEU A 424 4.78 4.52 16.23
CA LEU A 424 3.74 5.54 16.22
C LEU A 424 2.76 5.23 15.09
N PRO A 425 1.52 4.86 15.38
CA PRO A 425 0.56 4.58 14.33
C PRO A 425 -0.02 5.89 13.80
N VAL A 426 0.16 6.08 12.49
CA VAL A 426 -0.36 7.20 11.71
C VAL A 426 -1.41 6.65 10.77
N THR A 427 -2.55 7.32 10.67
CA THR A 427 -3.60 6.99 9.70
C THR A 427 -3.97 8.26 8.93
N GLY A 428 -5.07 8.24 8.21
CA GLY A 428 -5.60 9.42 7.56
C GLY A 428 -6.94 9.14 6.93
N ASP A 429 -7.52 10.14 6.28
CA ASP A 429 -8.74 9.98 5.48
C ASP A 429 -8.44 10.19 4.00
N TRP A 430 -9.05 9.39 3.14
CA TRP A 430 -9.13 9.68 1.71
C TRP A 430 -10.43 10.43 1.44
N ALA A 431 -10.37 11.50 0.65
CA ALA A 431 -11.54 12.00 -0.05
C ALA A 431 -11.66 11.25 -1.38
N ILE A 432 -12.81 10.64 -1.64
CA ILE A 432 -13.08 9.85 -2.83
C ILE A 432 -14.13 10.56 -3.67
N CYS A 433 -13.83 10.78 -4.94
CA CYS A 433 -14.79 11.21 -5.94
C CYS A 433 -15.06 10.07 -6.92
N GLN A 434 -16.35 9.78 -7.11
CA GLN A 434 -16.84 8.76 -8.04
C GLN A 434 -17.73 9.37 -9.14
N ASN A 435 -17.81 10.70 -9.22
CA ASN A 435 -18.57 11.38 -10.27
C ASN A 435 -17.89 11.12 -11.63
N PRO A 436 -18.53 10.38 -12.56
CA PRO A 436 -17.89 10.01 -13.82
C PRO A 436 -17.47 11.22 -14.67
N GLU A 437 -18.21 12.33 -14.59
CA GLU A 437 -17.90 13.55 -15.32
C GLU A 437 -16.60 14.20 -14.83
N VAL A 438 -16.30 14.07 -13.54
CA VAL A 438 -15.06 14.58 -12.94
C VAL A 438 -13.92 13.58 -13.16
N VAL A 439 -14.16 12.29 -12.92
CA VAL A 439 -13.16 11.22 -13.05
C VAL A 439 -12.59 11.15 -14.47
N CYS A 440 -13.43 11.26 -15.50
CA CYS A 440 -12.99 11.15 -16.90
C CYS A 440 -12.07 12.31 -17.35
N GLN A 441 -12.14 13.45 -16.67
CA GLN A 441 -11.30 14.63 -16.93
C GLN A 441 -9.90 14.52 -16.27
N HIS A 442 -9.67 13.53 -15.42
CA HIS A 442 -8.44 13.41 -14.63
C HIS A 442 -7.87 12.00 -14.62
N ARG A 443 -7.40 11.53 -15.77
CA ARG A 443 -6.76 10.20 -15.93
C ARG A 443 -5.27 10.23 -15.64
N VAL A 444 -4.90 10.91 -14.55
CA VAL A 444 -3.52 11.14 -14.14
C VAL A 444 -3.38 11.01 -12.63
N LYS A 445 -2.17 10.73 -12.16
CA LYS A 445 -1.81 10.86 -10.75
C LYS A 445 -0.93 12.08 -10.56
N VAL A 446 -1.26 12.92 -9.58
CA VAL A 446 -0.62 14.24 -9.40
C VAL A 446 -0.14 14.42 -7.96
N TYR A 447 1.17 14.61 -7.81
CA TYR A 447 1.84 14.79 -6.52
C TYR A 447 2.53 16.16 -6.51
N ALA A 448 2.38 16.94 -5.44
CA ALA A 448 3.10 18.21 -5.27
C ALA A 448 4.13 18.16 -4.13
N PRO A 449 5.17 19.02 -4.18
CA PRO A 449 6.13 19.16 -3.10
C PRO A 449 5.51 19.55 -1.77
N GLY A 450 6.11 18.99 -0.71
CA GLY A 450 6.11 19.46 0.68
C GLY A 450 5.76 20.91 0.90
N ALA A 451 4.81 21.23 1.80
CA ALA A 451 4.94 22.48 2.55
C ALA A 451 6.29 22.43 3.32
N PRO A 452 7.01 23.57 3.48
CA PRO A 452 8.29 23.57 4.20
C PRO A 452 8.18 22.91 5.59
N GLY A 453 8.97 21.86 5.82
CA GLY A 453 8.97 21.10 7.08
C GLY A 453 7.90 20.01 7.19
N ALA A 454 7.10 19.76 6.15
CA ALA A 454 6.21 18.61 6.08
C ALA A 454 7.01 17.30 5.98
N PRO A 455 6.60 16.24 6.71
CA PRO A 455 7.22 14.94 6.54
C PRO A 455 6.98 14.44 5.10
N PRO A 456 7.91 13.64 4.54
CA PRO A 456 7.76 13.07 3.20
C PRO A 456 6.47 12.29 2.94
N MET A 457 5.73 11.88 3.99
CA MET A 457 4.55 11.01 3.90
C MET A 457 3.20 11.74 3.98
N SER A 458 3.19 13.06 4.19
CA SER A 458 1.96 13.83 4.52
C SER A 458 1.55 14.81 3.43
N MET A 459 1.99 14.59 2.18
CA MET A 459 1.62 15.45 1.07
C MET A 459 0.35 14.92 0.43
N PRO A 460 -0.77 15.67 0.50
CA PRO A 460 -1.97 15.26 -0.18
C PRO A 460 -1.68 15.27 -1.68
N HIS A 461 -2.18 14.25 -2.35
CA HIS A 461 -2.06 14.10 -3.79
C HIS A 461 -3.43 13.76 -4.37
N LEU A 462 -3.62 14.05 -5.66
CA LEU A 462 -4.83 13.72 -6.39
C LEU A 462 -4.52 12.56 -7.33
N ASP A 463 -5.11 11.40 -7.03
CA ASP A 463 -4.83 10.14 -7.71
C ASP A 463 -6.04 9.67 -8.50
N TYR A 464 -5.87 9.52 -9.82
CA TYR A 464 -6.66 8.57 -10.57
C TYR A 464 -6.37 7.14 -10.11
N ARG A 465 -7.44 6.36 -9.90
CA ARG A 465 -7.39 4.97 -9.43
C ARG A 465 -8.36 4.10 -10.20
N THR A 466 -7.96 2.86 -10.44
CA THR A 466 -8.86 1.77 -10.83
C THR A 466 -8.85 0.71 -9.74
N ILE A 467 -9.95 0.62 -8.98
CA ILE A 467 -10.08 -0.32 -7.84
C ILE A 467 -11.23 -1.26 -8.13
N GLY A 468 -10.96 -2.57 -8.20
CA GLY A 468 -11.97 -3.57 -8.56
C GLY A 468 -12.67 -3.28 -9.90
N GLY A 469 -11.93 -2.75 -10.88
CA GLY A 469 -12.45 -2.37 -12.20
C GLY A 469 -13.27 -1.07 -12.25
N LYS A 470 -13.40 -0.35 -11.12
CA LYS A 470 -14.10 0.95 -11.07
C LYS A 470 -13.08 2.10 -11.03
N GLU A 471 -13.29 3.08 -11.88
CA GLU A 471 -12.48 4.31 -11.94
C GLU A 471 -12.95 5.30 -10.88
N VAL A 472 -12.03 5.82 -10.06
CA VAL A 472 -12.32 6.79 -8.99
C VAL A 472 -11.16 7.77 -8.84
N LEU A 473 -11.42 8.94 -8.25
CA LEU A 473 -10.38 9.87 -7.80
C LEU A 473 -10.21 9.76 -6.28
N LEU A 474 -8.96 9.65 -5.83
CA LEU A 474 -8.59 9.71 -4.43
C LEU A 474 -7.78 10.96 -4.16
N PHE A 475 -8.19 11.75 -3.18
CA PHE A 475 -7.43 12.89 -2.68
C PHE A 475 -7.00 12.67 -1.23
N GLY A 476 -5.72 12.93 -0.93
CA GLY A 476 -5.17 12.86 0.42
C GLY A 476 -3.91 11.97 0.49
N PRO A 477 -3.71 11.17 1.57
CA PRO A 477 -4.60 11.08 2.72
C PRO A 477 -4.43 12.33 3.62
N PHE A 478 -5.53 12.79 4.21
CA PHE A 478 -5.49 13.81 5.27
C PHE A 478 -4.92 13.15 6.53
N GLY A 479 -3.72 13.56 6.96
CA GLY A 479 -3.02 12.93 8.07
C GLY A 479 -3.82 12.91 9.37
N SER A 480 -3.86 11.75 10.03
CA SER A 480 -4.52 11.57 11.31
C SER A 480 -3.69 10.69 12.26
N MET A 481 -3.96 10.79 13.56
CA MET A 481 -3.32 9.99 14.59
C MET A 481 -4.31 8.96 15.14
N THR A 482 -3.83 7.75 15.39
CA THR A 482 -4.62 6.70 16.03
C THR A 482 -3.81 6.02 17.12
N MET A 483 -4.41 5.06 17.81
CA MET A 483 -3.73 4.16 18.74
C MET A 483 -3.75 2.70 18.27
N LYS A 484 -4.51 2.41 17.21
CA LYS A 484 -4.59 1.11 16.57
C LYS A 484 -3.35 0.89 15.72
N PHE A 485 -2.86 -0.33 15.62
CA PHE A 485 -1.78 -0.67 14.69
C PHE A 485 -2.28 -1.20 13.34
N LEU A 486 -3.57 -1.56 13.28
CA LEU A 486 -4.29 -2.01 12.09
C LEU A 486 -5.62 -1.25 12.01
N ARG A 487 -6.23 -1.13 10.82
CA ARG A 487 -7.56 -0.53 10.64
C ARG A 487 -8.60 -1.23 11.52
N TYR A 488 -8.64 -2.56 11.46
CA TYR A 488 -9.48 -3.41 12.31
C TYR A 488 -8.78 -3.86 13.62
N GLY A 489 -7.80 -3.07 14.09
CA GLY A 489 -7.01 -3.31 15.29
C GLY A 489 -7.63 -2.81 16.59
N SER A 490 -6.91 -2.97 17.69
CA SER A 490 -7.34 -2.53 19.02
C SER A 490 -6.81 -1.14 19.35
N VAL A 491 -7.64 -0.30 19.97
CA VAL A 491 -7.20 1.01 20.48
C VAL A 491 -6.11 0.92 21.55
N PHE A 492 -5.85 -0.29 22.07
CA PHE A 492 -4.78 -0.55 23.03
C PHE A 492 -3.47 -1.02 22.40
N ASP A 493 -3.37 -1.12 21.08
CA ASP A 493 -2.18 -1.68 20.42
C ASP A 493 -0.91 -0.88 20.72
N ALA A 494 -0.95 0.45 20.58
CA ALA A 494 0.17 1.32 20.93
C ALA A 494 0.57 1.19 22.42
N PHE A 495 -0.39 1.03 23.33
CA PHE A 495 -0.09 0.82 24.75
C PHE A 495 0.60 -0.52 25.00
N LYS A 496 0.17 -1.59 24.31
CA LYS A 496 0.79 -2.92 24.41
C LYS A 496 2.25 -2.92 23.94
N ALA A 497 2.56 -2.07 22.95
CA ALA A 497 3.88 -1.97 22.35
C ALA A 497 4.90 -1.21 23.23
N LEU A 498 4.42 -0.39 24.16
CA LEU A 498 5.27 0.36 25.09
C LEU A 498 5.86 -0.57 26.16
N LYS A 499 7.19 -0.65 26.24
CA LYS A 499 7.96 -1.50 27.16
C LYS A 499 9.03 -0.69 27.88
N PRO A 500 9.49 -1.07 29.09
CA PRO A 500 10.50 -0.30 29.82
C PRO A 500 11.75 0.07 28.99
N HIS A 501 12.23 -0.85 28.16
CA HIS A 501 13.43 -0.67 27.33
C HIS A 501 13.26 0.25 26.11
N ASN A 502 12.02 0.61 25.74
CA ASN A 502 11.71 1.49 24.60
C ASN A 502 11.14 2.86 24.98
N ILE A 503 10.95 3.15 26.28
CA ILE A 503 10.47 4.46 26.76
C ILE A 503 11.43 5.59 26.40
N LEU A 504 12.71 5.47 26.76
CA LEU A 504 13.71 6.52 26.49
C LEU A 504 13.90 6.79 24.98
N PRO A 505 14.00 5.76 24.12
CA PRO A 505 13.98 5.96 22.66
C PRO A 505 12.71 6.69 22.19
N THR A 506 11.54 6.31 22.70
CA THR A 506 10.27 6.92 22.31
C THR A 506 10.24 8.42 22.63
N ILE A 507 10.64 8.80 23.84
CA ILE A 507 10.73 10.23 24.24
C ILE A 507 11.76 10.97 23.38
N GLY A 508 12.92 10.34 23.13
CA GLY A 508 13.97 10.92 22.30
C GLY A 508 13.49 11.20 20.87
N ALA A 509 12.77 10.26 20.27
CA ALA A 509 12.22 10.42 18.93
C ALA A 509 11.10 11.47 18.89
N LEU A 510 10.15 11.44 19.82
CA LEU A 510 9.05 12.42 19.88
C LEU A 510 9.56 13.85 20.07
N SER A 511 10.53 14.07 20.96
CA SER A 511 11.07 15.41 21.22
C SER A 511 11.79 16.04 20.02
N LYS A 512 12.42 15.23 19.16
CA LYS A 512 13.06 15.69 17.92
C LYS A 512 12.07 15.96 16.80
N ASN A 513 10.88 15.36 16.86
CA ASN A 513 9.87 15.39 15.79
C ASN A 513 8.60 16.13 16.23
N LEU A 514 8.74 17.12 17.12
CA LEU A 514 7.61 17.92 17.60
C LEU A 514 6.90 18.68 16.48
N SER A 515 7.62 19.16 15.47
CA SER A 515 7.03 19.81 14.30
C SER A 515 6.09 18.87 13.55
N LEU A 516 6.50 17.62 13.34
CA LEU A 516 5.70 16.56 12.75
C LEU A 516 4.44 16.28 13.59
N ALA A 517 4.59 16.15 14.91
CA ALA A 517 3.45 15.93 15.79
C ALA A 517 2.44 17.10 15.76
N VAL A 518 2.92 18.35 15.74
CA VAL A 518 2.07 19.55 15.61
C VAL A 518 1.35 19.58 14.28
N MET A 519 2.02 19.18 13.19
CA MET A 519 1.41 19.10 11.87
C MET A 519 0.29 18.07 11.82
N LEU A 520 0.55 16.83 12.24
CA LEU A 520 -0.46 15.78 12.27
C LEU A 520 -1.65 16.16 13.15
N MET A 521 -1.41 16.84 14.28
CA MET A 521 -2.50 17.38 15.10
C MET A 521 -3.33 18.45 14.38
N LYS A 522 -2.72 19.33 13.57
CA LYS A 522 -3.48 20.32 12.79
C LYS A 522 -4.40 19.64 11.76
N ASP A 523 -3.89 18.61 11.09
CA ASP A 523 -4.66 17.87 10.08
C ASP A 523 -5.82 17.09 10.70
N VAL A 524 -5.62 16.49 11.88
CA VAL A 524 -6.68 15.82 12.67
C VAL A 524 -7.85 16.76 12.97
N PHE A 525 -7.58 18.03 13.30
CA PHE A 525 -8.62 19.00 13.66
C PHE A 525 -9.12 19.83 12.47
N LYS A 526 -8.75 19.47 11.23
CA LYS A 526 -9.19 20.19 10.04
C LYS A 526 -10.67 19.92 9.78
N SER A 527 -11.47 20.99 9.75
CA SER A 527 -12.90 20.90 9.44
C SER A 527 -13.12 20.39 8.01
N GLY A 528 -14.33 19.91 7.71
CA GLY A 528 -14.70 19.52 6.34
C GLY A 528 -14.45 20.61 5.30
N GLN A 529 -14.72 21.89 5.65
CA GLN A 529 -14.37 23.03 4.79
C GLN A 529 -12.86 23.20 4.60
N GLY A 530 -12.05 22.95 5.63
CA GLY A 530 -10.59 22.97 5.52
C GLY A 530 -10.07 21.83 4.62
N LYS A 531 -10.65 20.62 4.72
CA LYS A 531 -10.32 19.51 3.83
C LYS A 531 -10.71 19.82 2.37
N LEU A 532 -11.88 20.41 2.15
CA LEU A 532 -12.31 20.87 0.82
C LEU A 532 -11.41 21.97 0.27
N HIS A 533 -10.94 22.90 1.10
CA HIS A 533 -10.00 23.93 0.68
C HIS A 533 -8.68 23.32 0.15
N ASP A 534 -8.18 22.25 0.75
CA ASP A 534 -6.99 21.56 0.22
C ASP A 534 -7.28 20.86 -1.10
N ILE A 535 -8.45 20.24 -1.25
CA ILE A 535 -8.88 19.66 -2.53
C ILE A 535 -8.90 20.78 -3.58
N LYS A 536 -9.47 21.94 -3.26
CA LYS A 536 -9.52 23.12 -4.15
C LYS A 536 -8.16 23.69 -4.50
N HIS A 537 -7.15 23.49 -3.66
CA HIS A 537 -5.78 23.85 -4.00
C HIS A 537 -5.25 23.03 -5.19
N TYR A 538 -5.70 21.80 -5.36
CA TYR A 538 -5.38 20.98 -6.53
C TYR A 538 -6.41 21.16 -7.64
N TYR A 539 -7.70 21.01 -7.34
CA TYR A 539 -8.82 21.11 -8.28
C TYR A 539 -9.71 22.32 -7.93
N PRO A 540 -9.46 23.51 -8.50
CA PRO A 540 -10.11 24.76 -8.08
C PRO A 540 -11.64 24.74 -8.11
N GLU A 541 -12.23 24.07 -9.11
CA GLU A 541 -13.68 23.95 -9.28
C GLU A 541 -14.30 22.77 -8.51
N ALA A 542 -13.56 22.12 -7.59
CA ALA A 542 -14.08 20.98 -6.83
C ALA A 542 -15.39 21.33 -6.10
N ASP A 543 -16.46 20.61 -6.44
CA ASP A 543 -17.72 20.64 -5.70
C ASP A 543 -17.57 19.79 -4.43
N ALA A 544 -18.12 20.25 -3.31
CA ALA A 544 -18.13 19.51 -2.05
C ALA A 544 -18.92 18.20 -2.15
N ASP A 545 -20.01 18.20 -2.92
CA ASP A 545 -20.95 17.07 -3.00
C ASP A 545 -20.38 15.86 -3.75
N ASP A 546 -19.29 16.04 -4.49
CA ASP A 546 -18.59 14.98 -5.21
C ASP A 546 -17.66 14.14 -4.31
N TRP A 547 -17.36 14.57 -3.08
CA TRP A 547 -16.34 13.95 -2.24
C TRP A 547 -16.92 13.24 -1.02
N VAL A 548 -16.54 11.98 -0.87
CA VAL A 548 -16.79 11.19 0.34
C VAL A 548 -15.49 10.92 1.07
N PHE A 549 -15.46 11.21 2.37
CA PHE A 549 -14.32 10.88 3.22
C PHE A 549 -14.43 9.47 3.78
N ILE A 550 -13.41 8.65 3.55
CA ILE A 550 -13.27 7.34 4.18
C ILE A 550 -11.94 7.25 4.93
N PRO A 551 -11.86 6.47 6.02
CA PRO A 551 -10.58 6.24 6.66
C PRO A 551 -9.63 5.49 5.71
N ALA A 552 -8.34 5.79 5.75
CA ALA A 552 -7.26 5.12 5.05
C ALA A 552 -6.67 3.95 5.88
N GLY A 553 -5.64 3.30 5.37
CA GLY A 553 -4.87 2.31 6.12
C GLY A 553 -4.13 2.93 7.31
N VAL A 554 -3.69 2.08 8.24
CA VAL A 554 -2.83 2.47 9.36
C VAL A 554 -1.37 2.14 9.04
N ARG A 555 -0.49 3.11 9.20
CA ARG A 555 0.97 2.99 9.03
C ARG A 555 1.65 3.05 10.38
N ALA A 556 2.35 1.98 10.76
CA ALA A 556 3.16 1.96 11.98
C ALA A 556 4.55 2.58 11.70
N GLN A 557 4.70 3.86 12.05
CA GLN A 557 5.96 4.58 11.91
C GLN A 557 6.93 4.15 13.03
N ILE A 558 8.00 3.45 12.66
CA ILE A 558 8.91 2.83 13.64
C ILE A 558 9.78 3.88 14.32
N ILE A 559 9.93 3.70 15.63
CA ILE A 559 10.94 4.32 16.47
C ILE A 559 11.92 3.24 16.87
N LYS A 560 13.21 3.53 16.71
CA LYS A 560 14.28 2.68 17.23
C LYS A 560 15.39 3.51 17.85
N LYS A 561 16.30 2.80 18.53
CA LYS A 561 17.57 3.38 18.97
C LYS A 561 18.48 3.55 17.78
N ASP A 562 19.01 4.75 17.61
CA ASP A 562 20.13 5.00 16.72
C ASP A 562 21.36 4.23 17.24
N PRO A 563 21.93 3.30 16.46
CA PRO A 563 23.10 2.54 16.88
C PRO A 563 24.32 3.42 17.20
N LYS A 564 24.45 4.58 16.54
CA LYS A 564 25.61 5.48 16.71
C LYS A 564 25.46 6.38 17.94
N THR A 565 24.26 6.92 18.16
CA THR A 565 24.04 7.93 19.19
C THR A 565 23.32 7.40 20.44
N GLY A 566 22.76 6.18 20.39
CA GLY A 566 21.94 5.59 21.44
C GLY A 566 20.59 6.28 21.68
N LYS A 567 20.31 7.38 20.96
CA LYS A 567 19.08 8.17 21.08
C LYS A 567 17.98 7.59 20.21
N GLY A 568 16.72 7.87 20.55
CA GLY A 568 15.60 7.51 19.69
C GLY A 568 15.60 8.28 18.36
N MET A 569 15.25 7.57 17.28
CA MET A 569 15.01 8.14 15.96
C MET A 569 13.78 7.52 15.30
N LEU A 570 13.11 8.28 14.43
CA LEU A 570 12.08 7.74 13.54
C LEU A 570 12.76 7.10 12.33
N GLN A 571 12.41 5.86 12.04
CA GLN A 571 12.93 5.10 10.91
C GLN A 571 11.97 5.20 9.72
N PHE A 572 12.36 5.91 8.66
CA PHE A 572 11.58 5.96 7.43
C PHE A 572 11.86 4.75 6.54
N GLY A 573 10.84 4.29 5.81
CA GLY A 573 10.90 3.09 4.97
C GLY A 573 10.55 1.79 5.70
N THR A 574 10.66 0.67 4.99
CA THR A 574 10.43 -0.67 5.53
C THR A 574 11.73 -1.26 6.05
N GLU A 575 11.69 -1.81 7.26
CA GLU A 575 12.78 -2.44 7.97
C GLU A 575 12.50 -3.95 8.11
N VAL A 576 13.45 -4.76 7.60
CA VAL A 576 13.42 -6.22 7.73
C VAL A 576 14.18 -6.60 8.99
N VAL A 577 13.45 -7.07 10.01
CA VAL A 577 14.01 -7.55 11.27
C VAL A 577 14.02 -9.06 11.28
N THR A 578 15.20 -9.64 11.32
CA THR A 578 15.43 -11.08 11.45
C THR A 578 15.91 -11.41 12.85
N GLY A 579 15.42 -12.51 13.42
CA GLY A 579 15.88 -13.01 14.71
C GLY A 579 16.29 -14.46 14.64
N GLU A 580 16.99 -14.91 15.69
CA GLU A 580 17.18 -16.35 15.95
C GLU A 580 17.81 -17.10 14.77
N LYS A 581 18.92 -16.56 14.24
CA LYS A 581 19.64 -17.11 13.06
C LYS A 581 18.74 -17.30 11.83
N GLY A 582 17.82 -16.36 11.59
CA GLY A 582 16.94 -16.38 10.43
C GLY A 582 15.79 -17.39 10.51
N THR A 583 15.44 -17.87 11.71
CA THR A 583 14.26 -18.73 11.92
C THR A 583 12.96 -17.94 12.10
N ILE A 584 13.06 -16.62 12.31
CA ILE A 584 11.93 -15.70 12.29
C ILE A 584 12.32 -14.40 11.59
N CYS A 585 11.39 -13.84 10.84
CA CYS A 585 11.54 -12.53 10.23
C CYS A 585 10.24 -11.75 10.29
N GLY A 586 10.29 -10.46 10.60
CA GLY A 586 9.15 -9.57 10.52
C GLY A 586 9.47 -8.27 9.80
N LEU A 587 8.43 -7.67 9.23
CA LEU A 587 8.51 -6.39 8.53
C LEU A 587 7.94 -5.30 9.40
N LEU A 588 8.76 -4.28 9.66
CA LEU A 588 8.39 -3.11 10.44
C LEU A 588 8.52 -1.88 9.56
N GLY A 589 7.65 -0.89 9.72
CA GLY A 589 7.82 0.41 9.04
C GLY A 589 6.92 0.65 7.85
N ALA A 590 7.23 1.72 7.14
CA ALA A 590 6.32 2.43 6.25
C ALA A 590 6.66 2.26 4.76
N SER A 591 5.77 2.80 3.93
CA SER A 591 5.82 2.92 2.46
C SER A 591 7.22 3.17 1.87
N PRO A 592 7.53 2.70 0.63
CA PRO A 592 6.66 2.10 -0.39
C PRO A 592 6.59 0.57 -0.38
N GLY A 593 6.33 -0.06 0.77
CA GLY A 593 6.40 -1.53 0.92
C GLY A 593 5.55 -2.37 -0.04
N ALA A 594 4.44 -1.85 -0.59
CA ALA A 594 3.66 -2.59 -1.58
C ALA A 594 4.33 -2.60 -2.97
N SER A 595 4.84 -1.45 -3.42
CA SER A 595 5.58 -1.32 -4.69
C SER A 595 6.90 -2.08 -4.67
N THR A 596 7.60 -2.07 -3.52
CA THR A 596 8.92 -2.69 -3.38
C THR A 596 8.86 -4.07 -2.73
N CYS A 597 7.68 -4.69 -2.71
CA CYS A 597 7.43 -5.95 -2.00
C CYS A 597 8.34 -7.09 -2.45
N VAL A 598 8.77 -7.10 -3.72
CA VAL A 598 9.65 -8.14 -4.26
C VAL A 598 11.10 -7.96 -3.79
N SER A 599 11.65 -6.75 -3.85
CA SER A 599 12.98 -6.45 -3.28
C SER A 599 13.02 -6.74 -1.78
N ILE A 600 11.94 -6.42 -1.05
CA ILE A 600 11.83 -6.77 0.37
C ILE A 600 11.76 -8.30 0.57
N ALA A 601 11.01 -9.02 -0.27
CA ALA A 601 10.93 -10.48 -0.19
C ALA A 601 12.28 -11.15 -0.47
N LEU A 602 13.03 -10.67 -1.46
CA LEU A 602 14.41 -11.09 -1.72
C LEU A 602 15.30 -10.84 -0.49
N ALA A 603 15.20 -9.66 0.15
CA ALA A 603 15.96 -9.36 1.35
C ALA A 603 15.60 -10.27 2.54
N VAL A 604 14.33 -10.69 2.64
CA VAL A 604 13.89 -11.69 3.62
C VAL A 604 14.54 -13.05 3.33
N ILE A 605 14.52 -13.48 2.07
CA ILE A 605 15.10 -14.76 1.63
C ILE A 605 16.61 -14.78 1.91
N GLU A 606 17.34 -13.76 1.47
CA GLU A 606 18.79 -13.62 1.70
C GLU A 606 19.12 -13.62 3.19
N LYS A 607 18.47 -12.79 4.00
CA LYS A 607 18.80 -12.71 5.43
C LYS A 607 18.41 -13.95 6.23
N CYS A 608 17.38 -14.69 5.81
CA CYS A 608 16.87 -15.83 6.57
C CYS A 608 17.42 -17.17 6.08
N PHE A 609 17.87 -17.25 4.83
CA PHE A 609 18.27 -18.49 4.19
C PHE A 609 19.63 -18.41 3.49
N GLY A 610 20.26 -17.24 3.36
CA GLY A 610 21.53 -17.05 2.63
C GLY A 610 22.66 -17.97 3.09
N ASP A 611 22.76 -18.22 4.40
CA ASP A 611 23.75 -19.12 4.98
C ASP A 611 23.35 -20.61 4.94
N LYS A 612 22.14 -20.92 4.45
CA LYS A 612 21.59 -22.27 4.44
C LYS A 612 21.82 -22.96 3.08
N PRO A 613 21.94 -24.30 3.05
CA PRO A 613 22.20 -25.05 1.82
C PRO A 613 21.17 -24.85 0.71
N GLU A 614 19.91 -24.56 1.07
CA GLU A 614 18.80 -24.37 0.14
C GLU A 614 19.02 -23.15 -0.76
N PHE A 615 19.54 -22.05 -0.21
CA PHE A 615 19.73 -20.80 -0.96
C PHE A 615 20.69 -20.95 -2.15
N LYS A 616 21.72 -21.81 -2.02
CA LYS A 616 22.63 -22.13 -3.14
C LYS A 616 21.90 -22.73 -4.34
N LYS A 617 20.81 -23.45 -4.11
CA LYS A 617 20.01 -24.10 -5.17
C LYS A 617 18.98 -23.14 -5.78
N TRP A 618 18.62 -22.09 -5.06
CA TRP A 618 17.58 -21.14 -5.47
C TRP A 618 18.02 -20.15 -6.54
N GLY A 619 19.33 -19.92 -6.71
CA GLY A 619 19.85 -18.87 -7.60
C GLY A 619 19.35 -18.95 -9.05
N GLY A 620 19.31 -20.15 -9.64
CA GLY A 620 18.77 -20.32 -10.99
C GLY A 620 17.29 -19.92 -11.09
N LYS A 621 16.48 -20.32 -10.10
CA LYS A 621 15.06 -20.00 -10.05
C LYS A 621 14.81 -18.52 -9.76
N LEU A 622 15.61 -17.91 -8.88
CA LEU A 622 15.55 -16.47 -8.59
C LEU A 622 15.82 -15.63 -9.84
N LYS A 623 16.83 -16.01 -10.64
CA LYS A 623 17.15 -15.34 -11.92
C LYS A 623 16.06 -15.55 -12.99
N GLU A 624 15.41 -16.71 -13.01
CA GLU A 624 14.26 -16.94 -13.88
C GLU A 624 13.06 -16.06 -13.50
N MET A 625 12.80 -15.91 -12.20
CA MET A 625 11.72 -15.09 -11.66
C MET A 625 11.98 -13.59 -11.83
N ILE A 626 13.23 -13.16 -11.67
CA ILE A 626 13.67 -11.77 -11.65
C ILE A 626 15.00 -11.71 -12.41
N PRO A 627 15.00 -11.46 -13.73
CA PRO A 627 16.22 -11.46 -14.53
C PRO A 627 17.32 -10.49 -14.05
N SER A 628 16.93 -9.38 -13.39
CA SER A 628 17.89 -8.43 -12.81
C SER A 628 18.47 -8.87 -11.46
N TRP A 629 17.99 -9.97 -10.87
CA TRP A 629 18.53 -10.46 -9.61
C TRP A 629 19.94 -11.04 -9.81
N SER A 630 20.83 -10.70 -8.88
CA SER A 630 22.19 -11.23 -8.82
C SER A 630 22.55 -11.58 -7.37
N PRO A 631 23.20 -12.72 -7.11
CA PRO A 631 23.66 -13.08 -5.77
C PRO A 631 24.76 -12.13 -5.24
N ASP A 632 25.44 -11.40 -6.13
CA ASP A 632 26.52 -10.46 -5.76
C ASP A 632 26.00 -9.08 -5.38
N VAL A 633 24.69 -8.87 -5.51
CA VAL A 633 24.05 -7.59 -5.30
C VAL A 633 23.00 -7.76 -4.22
N ALA A 634 23.13 -7.03 -3.12
CA ALA A 634 22.16 -7.12 -2.03
C ALA A 634 20.75 -6.86 -2.56
N ALA A 635 19.74 -7.63 -2.11
CA ALA A 635 18.35 -7.51 -2.55
C ALA A 635 17.73 -6.10 -2.49
N GLY A 636 18.37 -5.19 -1.74
CA GLY A 636 18.01 -3.78 -1.70
C GLY A 636 18.71 -2.91 -2.74
N ASP A 637 19.96 -3.21 -3.10
CA ASP A 637 20.86 -2.37 -3.91
C ASP A 637 21.10 -2.99 -5.28
N MET A 638 20.04 -3.50 -5.93
CA MET A 638 20.05 -4.11 -7.29
C MET A 638 20.45 -3.08 -8.37
N LYS A 639 21.69 -2.60 -8.26
CA LYS A 639 22.33 -1.70 -9.20
C LYS A 639 22.75 -2.49 -10.41
N LYS A 640 22.39 -1.93 -11.56
CA LYS A 640 22.60 -2.40 -12.94
C LYS A 640 21.60 -3.46 -13.38
N VAL A 641 20.62 -3.00 -14.13
CA VAL A 641 20.38 -3.50 -15.49
C VAL A 641 20.06 -2.28 -16.35
N THR A 642 21.02 -1.82 -17.15
CA THR A 642 20.66 -1.21 -18.44
C THR A 642 19.77 -2.22 -19.13
N PRO A 643 18.57 -1.88 -19.59
CA PRO A 643 17.82 -2.82 -20.38
C PRO A 643 18.65 -3.10 -21.64
N ASP A 644 19.33 -4.24 -21.69
CA ASP A 644 19.84 -4.85 -22.93
C ASP A 644 18.66 -5.31 -23.83
N VAL A 645 17.53 -4.61 -23.72
CA VAL A 645 16.38 -4.72 -24.61
C VAL A 645 16.74 -4.11 -25.96
N GLU A 646 17.66 -3.13 -26.02
CA GLU A 646 18.19 -2.64 -27.30
C GLU A 646 19.09 -3.69 -27.97
N GLU A 647 19.97 -4.37 -27.24
CA GLU A 647 20.82 -5.43 -27.83
C GLU A 647 20.01 -6.68 -28.22
N GLN A 648 18.98 -7.04 -27.46
CA GLN A 648 18.09 -8.16 -27.82
C GLN A 648 17.13 -7.81 -28.96
N GLN A 649 16.62 -6.57 -29.04
CA GLN A 649 15.79 -6.13 -30.16
C GLN A 649 16.60 -5.89 -31.44
N GLU A 650 17.84 -5.40 -31.33
CA GLU A 650 18.75 -5.31 -32.48
C GLU A 650 19.21 -6.69 -32.96
N GLN A 651 19.40 -7.66 -32.05
CA GLN A 651 19.71 -9.04 -32.43
C GLN A 651 18.50 -9.79 -33.04
N GLU A 652 17.29 -9.57 -32.52
CA GLU A 652 16.06 -10.12 -33.11
C GLU A 652 15.74 -9.47 -34.47
N GLN A 653 15.89 -8.15 -34.61
CA GLN A 653 15.75 -7.45 -35.90
C GLN A 653 16.86 -7.81 -36.90
N ALA A 654 18.10 -8.02 -36.43
CA ALA A 654 19.19 -8.48 -37.29
C ALA A 654 18.98 -9.93 -37.76
N GLN A 655 18.41 -10.81 -36.92
CA GLN A 655 18.06 -12.18 -37.29
C GLN A 655 16.87 -12.23 -38.26
N GLU A 656 15.85 -11.39 -38.08
CA GLU A 656 14.73 -11.26 -39.03
C GLU A 656 15.22 -10.70 -40.38
N THR A 657 16.10 -9.70 -40.37
CA THR A 657 16.69 -9.11 -41.59
C THR A 657 17.61 -10.10 -42.32
N GLN A 658 18.37 -10.93 -41.58
CA GLN A 658 19.19 -11.99 -42.17
C GLN A 658 18.34 -13.13 -42.76
N GLN A 659 17.24 -13.53 -42.12
CA GLN A 659 16.33 -14.53 -42.66
C GLN A 659 15.60 -14.03 -43.92
N GLU A 660 15.22 -12.76 -43.98
CA GLU A 660 14.63 -12.16 -45.20
C GLU A 660 15.66 -12.03 -46.33
N GLN A 661 16.91 -11.71 -46.03
CA GLN A 661 18.00 -11.66 -47.02
C GLN A 661 18.40 -13.05 -47.53
N GLU A 662 18.43 -14.08 -46.68
CA GLU A 662 18.67 -15.46 -47.11
C GLU A 662 17.51 -16.04 -47.95
N GLN A 663 16.25 -15.70 -47.64
CA GLN A 663 15.10 -16.07 -48.47
C GLN A 663 15.13 -15.33 -49.83
N SER A 664 15.53 -14.06 -49.86
CA SER A 664 15.72 -13.28 -51.09
C SER A 664 16.87 -13.80 -51.96
N GLN A 665 18.00 -14.22 -51.35
CA GLN A 665 19.12 -14.84 -52.06
C GLN A 665 18.83 -16.27 -52.55
N ARG A 666 18.05 -17.06 -51.80
CA ARG A 666 17.52 -18.36 -52.27
C ARG A 666 16.50 -18.21 -53.40
N GLY A 667 15.76 -17.11 -53.44
CA GLY A 667 14.87 -16.75 -54.56
C GLY A 667 15.61 -16.30 -55.82
N ARG A 668 16.79 -15.67 -55.68
CA ARG A 668 17.62 -15.20 -56.81
C ARG A 668 18.61 -16.23 -57.35
N SER A 669 18.90 -17.31 -56.62
CA SER A 669 19.79 -18.40 -57.06
C SER A 669 19.10 -19.54 -57.80
N ARG A 670 17.78 -19.46 -58.02
CA ARG A 670 17.02 -20.34 -58.93
C ARG A 670 16.66 -19.64 -60.23
N GLY A 671 17.69 -19.24 -60.97
CA GLY A 671 17.50 -18.74 -62.31
C GLY A 671 18.79 -18.94 -63.08
N HIS A 672 18.98 -20.13 -63.63
CA HIS A 672 19.69 -20.46 -64.88
C HIS A 672 19.85 -21.99 -64.95
N LEU A 673 19.08 -22.63 -65.83
CA LEU A 673 19.50 -23.78 -66.68
C LEU A 673 18.32 -24.31 -67.54
N HIS A 674 18.48 -24.10 -68.85
CA HIS A 674 18.03 -24.83 -70.06
C HIS A 674 16.56 -25.25 -70.32
N PRO A 675 16.07 -25.12 -71.58
CA PRO A 675 14.74 -25.52 -72.02
C PRO A 675 14.73 -26.88 -72.73
N ASP A 676 13.71 -27.72 -72.50
CA ASP A 676 13.18 -28.64 -73.53
C ASP A 676 11.91 -29.41 -73.08
N ARG A 677 10.97 -29.54 -74.03
CA ARG A 677 9.92 -30.59 -74.25
C ARG A 677 8.92 -30.90 -73.12
N GLN A 678 7.62 -30.60 -73.33
CA GLN A 678 6.57 -31.43 -73.97
C GLN A 678 6.00 -32.58 -73.10
N ASP A 679 4.67 -32.62 -73.07
CA ASP A 679 3.75 -33.74 -72.78
C ASP A 679 3.18 -33.98 -71.36
N ALA A 680 1.91 -33.56 -71.24
CA ALA A 680 0.69 -34.36 -70.99
C ALA A 680 0.48 -35.23 -69.72
N CYS A 681 -0.69 -34.98 -69.11
CA CYS A 681 -1.67 -35.91 -68.53
C CYS A 681 -1.34 -36.72 -67.25
N HIS A 682 -2.01 -36.41 -66.13
CA HIS A 682 -3.27 -37.06 -65.73
C HIS A 682 -3.77 -36.59 -64.34
N LEU A 683 -5.03 -36.14 -64.31
CA LEU A 683 -5.97 -36.03 -63.16
C LEU A 683 -6.38 -37.44 -62.66
N PRO A 684 -6.93 -37.68 -61.43
CA PRO A 684 -8.19 -37.04 -61.00
C PRO A 684 -8.51 -36.84 -59.49
N GLN A 685 -9.46 -35.92 -59.28
CA GLN A 685 -10.59 -35.88 -58.33
C GLN A 685 -10.38 -35.80 -56.81
N VAL A 686 -10.74 -34.65 -56.23
CA VAL A 686 -11.78 -34.54 -55.16
C VAL A 686 -12.62 -33.26 -55.37
N THR A 687 -13.90 -33.47 -55.63
CA THR A 687 -15.08 -32.58 -55.62
C THR A 687 -15.45 -32.13 -54.19
N GLU A 688 -16.15 -31.05 -53.86
CA GLU A 688 -16.73 -29.86 -54.49
C GLU A 688 -17.36 -29.04 -53.33
N LYS A 689 -17.63 -27.75 -53.58
CA LYS A 689 -18.52 -26.79 -52.86
C LYS A 689 -17.86 -25.94 -51.76
N ALA A 690 -17.47 -24.70 -52.09
CA ALA A 690 -18.32 -23.48 -52.24
C ALA A 690 -18.44 -22.75 -50.88
N GLN A 691 -18.22 -21.44 -50.71
CA GLN A 691 -18.24 -20.30 -51.63
C GLN A 691 -17.61 -19.06 -50.94
N ILE A 692 -16.88 -18.24 -51.74
CA ILE A 692 -16.94 -16.76 -51.86
C ILE A 692 -16.40 -15.90 -50.69
N CYS A 693 -15.14 -15.42 -50.77
CA CYS A 693 -14.62 -14.11 -51.29
C CYS A 693 -14.48 -13.03 -50.20
N LYS A 694 -13.28 -12.67 -49.72
CA LYS A 694 -12.21 -11.79 -50.28
C LYS A 694 -12.60 -10.31 -50.53
N ALA A 695 -11.88 -9.44 -49.80
CA ALA A 695 -11.31 -8.14 -50.22
C ALA A 695 -12.29 -6.96 -50.48
N ARG A 696 -12.04 -5.67 -50.19
CA ARG A 696 -10.81 -4.88 -49.94
C ARG A 696 -11.21 -3.42 -49.59
N LEU A 697 -10.28 -2.68 -48.97
CA LEU A 697 -10.00 -1.22 -49.13
C LEU A 697 -10.88 -0.14 -48.47
N CYS A 698 -10.23 0.69 -47.64
CA CYS A 698 -10.56 2.10 -47.36
C CYS A 698 -10.24 3.00 -48.57
N PRO A 699 -10.81 4.23 -48.62
CA PRO A 699 -9.95 5.40 -48.56
C PRO A 699 -10.50 6.59 -47.74
N ALA A 700 -9.58 7.51 -47.41
CA ALA A 700 -9.72 8.77 -46.68
C ALA A 700 -10.57 9.86 -47.38
N PRO A 701 -10.84 10.99 -46.71
CA PRO A 701 -10.98 12.27 -47.39
C PRO A 701 -9.94 13.31 -46.92
N SER A 702 -9.47 14.13 -47.86
CA SER A 702 -8.67 15.34 -47.68
C SER A 702 -9.42 16.53 -48.37
N PRO A 703 -8.94 17.79 -48.30
CA PRO A 703 -9.71 18.96 -47.87
C PRO A 703 -10.28 19.81 -49.02
N SER A 704 -11.21 20.72 -48.70
CA SER A 704 -11.55 21.86 -49.58
C SER A 704 -11.77 23.16 -48.80
N ARG A 705 -11.07 24.21 -49.25
CA ARG A 705 -11.26 25.63 -48.94
C ARG A 705 -12.36 26.25 -49.82
N GLU A 706 -12.90 27.37 -49.33
CA GLU A 706 -13.57 28.50 -50.01
C GLU A 706 -15.00 28.34 -50.54
N SER A 707 -15.95 28.97 -49.82
CA SER A 707 -16.72 30.14 -50.27
C SER A 707 -17.14 30.97 -49.06
#